data_AF-A0A4U9HXA5-F1
#
_entry.id   AF-A0A4U9HXA5-F1
#
_cell.length_a   1.000
_cell.length_b   1.000
_cell.length_c   1.000
_cell.angle_alpha   90.00
_cell.angle_beta   90.00
_cell.angle_gamma   90.00
#
_symmetry.space_group_name_H-M   'P 1'
#
loop_
_entity.id
_entity.type
_entity.pdbx_description
1 polymer ?
#
loop_
_entity_poly.entity_id
_entity_poly.type
_entity_poly.pdbx_seq_one_letter_code
_entity_poly.pdbx_strand_id
1 'polypeptide(L)'
;MLGGEKEAAAIRLHDEAWYQQRGVTVLSGERVLAVECAARMLRTDKRLMGWDELVFATGSQPFVPPIPGSGLPHVFTFRTLDDVNAILATPGPAVVLGGGVLGVEAAAALQRHGDNVTLVHRGPWLMEQQLDQQAGLLLEQALAERGIGCELNSGLTAIAADSVTLSDRRTLAATRVVLATGVTPNIALAKACGVPCGRGIRVDDQMRSALSGISAIGECCEIDGQTWGLVAPCLAQAGILAARLAGESVTPFTLMQTGMRLKVTGVELFSVGDITARENDAVWTSWDPLTHHYRRLLVRNGTLAGVLLMGECRSAATLTDLLATSEPAQADWLFDRFTTQPQVAGQNAMTKPTLIVVGHGMVGHHFLEDCVNRGLHQQYQIVVFGEERYAAYDRVHLSEYFAGRSADSLSMVAGDFFADNGIELRLSQQIIAIDRDARVVRTAGGHETHWDKLVLATGSYPFVPPVPGRELPGCFVYRTLDDLDNIAAHAKGSRTGVVIGGGLLGLEAANALKQLGLETHVVEFAPNLMAVQLDNDGAAMLRRKIEALGVGVHISKATTEIVDTGAGKVLRFADGSELATDMVVFSAGIRPQDALARGCGLVLGERGGIAIDNHCRTSDEDIFAIGECALWEGKIYGLVAPGYQMARVASATLAGEANVFTGADMSTKLKLLGVDVASFGDAHARTPGAQSYQWTHGPQQIYKKIVVSADNKTLLGGVLVGDASEYATLVQMMLNDIPLPKDPETLILPAVAGSAPKALGVAALPESAQICSCHNVSKGDICQAVSNGATDIGAVKQCTKAATGCGGCSALVKQVMEFQLAAQGVEVKKDICEHFAYSRQEIYHLVRVNRIHTFEQLISRYGQGHGCEICKPLVGSVLASCWNEYLLKPAHLPLQDTNDRYFANIQKDGTYSIVPRMAAGEVTADGLIAIGQIAKRYQLYSKITGGQRIDLFGARLEQLPEIWQQLIDAGFETGHAYGKSLRTVKSCVGSTWCRYGVQDSTGLAVILENRYKGLRAPHKIKMAVSGCTRECAEAQSKDVGVIATDKGLEPVPVRQRRHEAAPRGSVCQRSR
;
A
#
# COMPACT_ATOMS: atom_id res chain seq x y z
N MET A 1 9.59 -20.01 -2.01
CA MET A 1 10.73 -20.81 -2.46
C MET A 1 10.29 -21.60 -3.68
N LEU A 2 9.58 -22.74 -3.56
CA LEU A 2 9.06 -23.43 -4.76
C LEU A 2 8.00 -22.59 -5.51
N GLY A 3 6.99 -22.04 -4.82
CA GLY A 3 5.95 -21.22 -5.46
C GLY A 3 6.32 -19.76 -5.77
N GLY A 4 7.58 -19.35 -5.55
CA GLY A 4 8.05 -17.97 -5.76
C GLY A 4 7.61 -16.92 -4.73
N GLU A 5 6.76 -17.27 -3.76
CA GLU A 5 6.09 -16.28 -2.86
C GLU A 5 6.92 -15.80 -1.66
N LYS A 6 7.88 -16.60 -1.18
CA LYS A 6 8.69 -16.31 0.02
C LYS A 6 10.13 -16.75 -0.16
N GLU A 7 11.08 -16.01 0.38
CA GLU A 7 12.49 -16.43 0.46
C GLU A 7 12.73 -17.41 1.63
N ALA A 8 13.81 -18.19 1.58
CA ALA A 8 14.16 -19.17 2.62
C ALA A 8 14.40 -18.50 3.99
N ALA A 9 14.87 -17.25 3.99
CA ALA A 9 15.04 -16.48 5.22
C ALA A 9 13.69 -16.11 5.86
N ALA A 10 12.64 -15.90 5.06
CA ALA A 10 11.32 -15.48 5.52
C ALA A 10 10.49 -16.61 6.16
N ILE A 11 10.95 -17.87 6.05
CA ILE A 11 10.31 -19.03 6.69
C ILE A 11 11.03 -19.50 7.95
N ARG A 12 12.10 -18.81 8.38
CA ARG A 12 12.73 -19.06 9.67
C ARG A 12 11.84 -18.49 10.78
N LEU A 13 11.49 -19.33 11.77
CA LEU A 13 10.66 -18.90 12.91
C LEU A 13 11.37 -17.84 13.76
N HIS A 14 12.67 -18.05 14.03
CA HIS A 14 13.52 -17.13 14.77
C HIS A 14 14.94 -17.12 14.18
N ASP A 15 15.63 -16.00 14.36
CA ASP A 15 17.04 -15.87 13.99
C ASP A 15 17.97 -16.35 15.11
N GLU A 16 19.27 -16.45 14.82
CA GLU A 16 20.27 -16.91 15.77
C GLU A 16 20.36 -16.00 17.02
N ALA A 17 20.14 -14.70 16.84
CA ALA A 17 20.15 -13.72 17.91
C ALA A 17 19.04 -13.99 18.94
N TRP A 18 17.84 -14.37 18.49
CA TRP A 18 16.72 -14.70 19.37
C TRP A 18 17.05 -15.85 20.34
N TYR A 19 17.74 -16.88 19.85
CA TYR A 19 18.15 -18.03 20.66
C TYR A 19 19.27 -17.64 21.63
N GLN A 20 20.29 -16.92 21.15
CA GLN A 20 21.40 -16.46 21.98
C GLN A 20 20.92 -15.57 23.14
N GLN A 21 19.98 -14.65 22.89
CA GLN A 21 19.40 -13.78 23.91
C GLN A 21 18.64 -14.53 25.01
N ARG A 22 18.20 -15.75 24.75
CA ARG A 22 17.45 -16.60 25.69
C ARG A 22 18.30 -17.71 26.30
N GLY A 23 19.61 -17.67 26.08
CA GLY A 23 20.53 -18.72 26.56
C GLY A 23 20.30 -20.07 25.87
N VAL A 24 19.66 -20.10 24.70
CA VAL A 24 19.42 -21.32 23.95
C VAL A 24 20.57 -21.56 22.99
N THR A 25 21.21 -22.73 23.09
CA THR A 25 22.27 -23.14 22.16
C THR A 25 21.68 -24.00 21.05
N VAL A 26 21.80 -23.54 19.80
CA VAL A 26 21.35 -24.28 18.61
C VAL A 26 22.55 -24.76 17.81
N LEU A 27 22.74 -26.08 17.70
CA LEU A 27 23.83 -26.70 16.94
C LEU A 27 23.35 -27.08 15.53
N SER A 28 23.52 -26.15 14.56
CA SER A 28 23.15 -26.38 13.17
C SER A 28 24.27 -27.09 12.39
N GLY A 29 23.92 -27.98 11.45
CA GLY A 29 24.92 -28.71 10.65
C GLY A 29 25.76 -29.69 11.47
N GLU A 30 25.20 -30.21 12.56
CA GLU A 30 25.80 -31.21 13.44
C GLU A 30 24.80 -32.36 13.61
N ARG A 31 25.18 -33.55 13.17
CA ARG A 31 24.25 -34.70 13.10
C ARG A 31 24.40 -35.56 14.35
N VAL A 32 23.29 -35.86 15.01
CA VAL A 32 23.26 -36.88 16.07
C VAL A 32 23.45 -38.27 15.44
N LEU A 33 24.47 -38.99 15.90
CA LEU A 33 24.82 -40.33 15.42
C LEU A 33 24.30 -41.42 16.34
N ALA A 34 24.31 -41.19 17.66
CA ALA A 34 23.84 -42.14 18.65
C ALA A 34 23.38 -41.44 19.94
N VAL A 35 22.46 -42.09 20.65
CA VAL A 35 21.99 -41.69 21.98
C VAL A 35 22.19 -42.88 22.92
N GLU A 36 22.77 -42.64 24.09
CA GLU A 36 22.98 -43.66 25.12
C GLU A 36 22.09 -43.34 26.33
N CYS A 37 20.88 -43.92 26.35
CA CYS A 37 19.85 -43.60 27.34
C CYS A 37 20.28 -43.89 28.79
N ALA A 38 20.97 -45.02 29.02
CA ALA A 38 21.41 -45.41 30.36
C ALA A 38 22.52 -44.48 30.92
N ALA A 39 23.44 -44.05 30.06
CA ALA A 39 24.54 -43.18 30.44
C ALA A 39 24.16 -41.68 30.44
N ARG A 40 22.96 -41.34 29.93
CA ARG A 40 22.52 -39.97 29.65
C ARG A 40 23.50 -39.17 28.80
N MET A 41 24.01 -39.83 27.76
CA MET A 41 24.95 -39.23 26.79
C MET A 41 24.37 -39.23 25.38
N LEU A 42 24.81 -38.28 24.57
CA LEU A 42 24.47 -38.13 23.16
C LEU A 42 25.75 -37.89 22.36
N ARG A 43 25.95 -38.65 21.27
CA ARG A 43 27.10 -38.53 20.37
C ARG A 43 26.66 -37.94 19.04
N THR A 44 27.28 -36.82 18.68
CA THR A 44 27.17 -36.22 17.35
C THR A 44 28.38 -36.63 16.49
N ASP A 45 28.38 -36.18 15.24
CA ASP A 45 29.54 -36.27 14.34
C ASP A 45 30.72 -35.36 14.75
N LYS A 46 30.53 -34.47 15.73
CA LYS A 46 31.57 -33.54 16.21
C LYS A 46 31.93 -33.69 17.67
N ARG A 47 31.02 -34.15 18.54
CA ARG A 47 31.25 -34.18 20.00
C ARG A 47 30.39 -35.21 20.74
N LEU A 48 30.72 -35.39 22.01
CA LEU A 48 29.93 -36.14 22.98
C LEU A 48 29.37 -35.16 24.03
N MET A 49 28.07 -35.27 24.36
CA MET A 49 27.38 -34.38 25.31
C MET A 49 26.54 -35.16 26.31
N GLY A 50 26.52 -34.72 27.56
CA GLY A 50 25.56 -35.21 28.57
C GLY A 50 24.24 -34.46 28.51
N TRP A 51 23.17 -35.05 29.04
CA TRP A 51 21.85 -34.43 29.11
C TRP A 51 21.09 -34.82 30.39
N ASP A 52 20.25 -33.90 30.88
CA ASP A 52 19.36 -34.14 32.01
C ASP A 52 17.96 -34.58 31.54
N GLU A 53 17.45 -33.90 30.51
CA GLU A 53 16.20 -34.20 29.80
C GLU A 53 16.49 -34.31 28.30
N LEU A 54 15.90 -35.31 27.63
CA LEU A 54 16.06 -35.55 26.20
C LEU A 54 14.72 -35.50 25.48
N VAL A 55 14.67 -34.73 24.38
CA VAL A 55 13.48 -34.61 23.53
C VAL A 55 13.83 -35.02 22.10
N PHE A 56 13.14 -36.03 21.57
CA PHE A 56 13.18 -36.35 20.15
C PHE A 56 12.22 -35.47 19.37
N ALA A 57 12.75 -34.68 18.44
CA ALA A 57 11.99 -33.85 17.50
C ALA A 57 12.51 -34.07 16.06
N THR A 58 12.73 -35.34 15.70
CA THR A 58 13.44 -35.76 14.47
C THR A 58 12.57 -35.70 13.21
N GLY A 59 11.30 -35.33 13.34
CA GLY A 59 10.34 -35.18 12.24
C GLY A 59 10.08 -36.48 11.49
N SER A 60 9.81 -36.36 10.19
CA SER A 60 9.61 -37.48 9.27
C SER A 60 10.56 -37.44 8.06
N GLN A 61 10.72 -38.58 7.39
CA GLN A 61 11.41 -38.71 6.10
C GLN A 61 10.40 -38.89 4.96
N PRO A 62 10.71 -38.47 3.72
CA PRO A 62 9.87 -38.77 2.56
C PRO A 62 9.71 -40.27 2.35
N PHE A 63 8.50 -40.70 2.00
CA PHE A 63 8.28 -42.06 1.53
C PHE A 63 8.61 -42.15 0.04
N VAL A 64 9.67 -42.87 -0.31
CA VAL A 64 10.06 -43.14 -1.70
C VAL A 64 9.49 -44.50 -2.12
N PRO A 65 8.54 -44.56 -3.07
CA PRO A 65 7.98 -45.82 -3.54
C PRO A 65 9.05 -46.62 -4.32
N PRO A 66 8.99 -47.96 -4.30
CA PRO A 66 9.98 -48.84 -4.94
C PRO A 66 9.75 -48.93 -6.46
N ILE A 67 9.84 -47.80 -7.16
CA ILE A 67 9.65 -47.68 -8.60
C ILE A 67 11.03 -47.76 -9.27
N PRO A 68 11.23 -48.65 -10.27
CA PRO A 68 12.47 -48.65 -11.06
C PRO A 68 12.81 -47.25 -11.58
N GLY A 69 14.00 -46.75 -11.25
CA GLY A 69 14.44 -45.39 -11.59
C GLY A 69 14.21 -44.33 -10.51
N SER A 70 13.65 -44.66 -9.35
CA SER A 70 13.42 -43.71 -8.25
C SER A 70 14.69 -43.07 -7.65
N GLY A 71 15.86 -43.66 -7.92
CA GLY A 71 17.17 -43.12 -7.50
C GLY A 71 17.90 -42.29 -8.57
N LEU A 72 17.25 -41.98 -9.71
CA LEU A 72 17.85 -41.15 -10.75
C LEU A 72 17.98 -39.68 -10.28
N PRO A 73 19.00 -38.93 -10.77
CA PRO A 73 19.34 -37.60 -10.22
C PRO A 73 18.28 -36.52 -10.46
N HIS A 74 17.34 -36.73 -11.39
CA HIS A 74 16.22 -35.83 -11.68
C HIS A 74 14.92 -36.23 -10.96
N VAL A 75 15.00 -37.22 -10.05
CA VAL A 75 13.90 -37.64 -9.18
C VAL A 75 14.13 -37.05 -7.80
N PHE A 76 13.20 -36.21 -7.37
CA PHE A 76 13.30 -35.42 -6.15
C PHE A 76 12.23 -35.85 -5.15
N THR A 77 12.60 -35.93 -3.87
CA THR A 77 11.62 -35.86 -2.78
C THR A 77 11.18 -34.42 -2.59
N PHE A 78 10.11 -34.18 -1.82
CA PHE A 78 9.65 -32.82 -1.53
C PHE A 78 9.44 -32.60 -0.03
N ARG A 79 10.53 -32.31 0.67
CA ARG A 79 10.53 -32.17 2.14
C ARG A 79 11.51 -31.13 2.69
N THR A 80 12.70 -31.03 2.11
CA THR A 80 13.76 -30.14 2.63
C THR A 80 13.95 -28.89 1.75
N LEU A 81 14.69 -27.89 2.25
CA LEU A 81 15.11 -26.76 1.43
C LEU A 81 16.04 -27.19 0.28
N ASP A 82 16.88 -28.20 0.53
CA ASP A 82 17.76 -28.76 -0.49
C ASP A 82 16.97 -29.43 -1.61
N ASP A 83 15.90 -30.15 -1.26
CA ASP A 83 14.95 -30.72 -2.23
C ASP A 83 14.39 -29.63 -3.14
N VAL A 84 13.91 -28.52 -2.57
CA VAL A 84 13.34 -27.40 -3.34
C VAL A 84 14.37 -26.77 -4.25
N ASN A 85 15.60 -26.56 -3.77
CA ASN A 85 16.68 -26.01 -4.57
C ASN A 85 17.04 -26.95 -5.74
N ALA A 86 17.09 -28.27 -5.49
CA ALA A 86 17.37 -29.27 -6.51
C ALA A 86 16.26 -29.36 -7.57
N ILE A 87 14.99 -29.31 -7.14
CA ILE A 87 13.81 -29.25 -8.02
C ILE A 87 13.86 -28.02 -8.93
N LEU A 88 14.19 -26.84 -8.39
CA LEU A 88 14.25 -25.58 -9.15
C LEU A 88 15.46 -25.51 -10.09
N ALA A 89 16.56 -26.20 -9.76
CA ALA A 89 17.78 -26.19 -10.58
C ALA A 89 17.66 -27.02 -11.87
N THR A 90 16.70 -27.94 -11.94
CA THR A 90 16.48 -28.81 -13.10
C THR A 90 15.32 -28.25 -13.91
N PRO A 91 15.46 -27.79 -15.16
CA PRO A 91 14.36 -27.26 -15.96
C PRO A 91 13.60 -28.34 -16.75
N GLY A 92 12.44 -27.98 -17.31
CA GLY A 92 11.70 -28.81 -18.27
C GLY A 92 10.50 -29.56 -17.67
N PRO A 93 9.83 -30.40 -18.48
CA PRO A 93 8.56 -31.05 -18.13
C PRO A 93 8.64 -31.80 -16.80
N ALA A 94 7.64 -31.58 -15.96
CA ALA A 94 7.62 -32.09 -14.61
C ALA A 94 6.45 -33.04 -14.38
N VAL A 95 6.74 -34.18 -13.76
CA VAL A 95 5.73 -35.09 -13.24
C VAL A 95 5.74 -35.06 -11.72
N VAL A 96 4.59 -34.78 -11.12
CA VAL A 96 4.41 -34.86 -9.66
C VAL A 96 3.65 -36.13 -9.33
N LEU A 97 4.27 -37.06 -8.59
CA LEU A 97 3.64 -38.30 -8.17
C LEU A 97 3.04 -38.14 -6.77
N GLY A 98 1.71 -38.24 -6.69
CA GLY A 98 0.91 -38.18 -5.47
C GLY A 98 -0.03 -36.98 -5.47
N GLY A 99 -1.34 -37.22 -5.43
CA GLY A 99 -2.38 -36.19 -5.44
C GLY A 99 -2.86 -35.73 -4.08
N GLY A 100 -2.07 -35.90 -3.01
CA GLY A 100 -2.36 -35.32 -1.70
C GLY A 100 -2.06 -33.81 -1.66
N VAL A 101 -2.31 -33.15 -0.52
CA VAL A 101 -2.12 -31.70 -0.33
C VAL A 101 -0.77 -31.21 -0.86
N LEU A 102 0.33 -31.86 -0.43
CA LEU A 102 1.69 -31.48 -0.85
C LEU A 102 1.94 -31.63 -2.36
N GLY A 103 1.36 -32.65 -2.98
CA GLY A 103 1.54 -32.89 -4.41
C GLY A 103 0.77 -31.88 -5.26
N VAL A 104 -0.47 -31.54 -4.85
CA VAL A 104 -1.25 -30.48 -5.48
C VAL A 104 -0.54 -29.14 -5.36
N GLU A 105 -0.04 -28.79 -4.16
CA GLU A 105 0.73 -27.55 -3.95
C GLU A 105 2.03 -27.54 -4.76
N ALA A 106 2.75 -28.66 -4.84
CA ALA A 106 3.98 -28.77 -5.63
C ALA A 106 3.72 -28.59 -7.13
N ALA A 107 2.67 -29.23 -7.66
CA ALA A 107 2.30 -29.11 -9.07
C ALA A 107 1.92 -27.66 -9.42
N ALA A 108 1.09 -27.03 -8.59
CA ALA A 108 0.73 -25.62 -8.77
C ALA A 108 1.92 -24.67 -8.67
N ALA A 109 2.88 -24.95 -7.78
CA ALA A 109 4.08 -24.17 -7.63
C ALA A 109 5.03 -24.31 -8.84
N LEU A 110 5.18 -25.52 -9.38
CA LEU A 110 6.02 -25.78 -10.57
C LEU A 110 5.46 -25.12 -11.83
N GLN A 111 4.14 -25.12 -12.01
CA GLN A 111 3.50 -24.50 -13.18
C GLN A 111 3.85 -23.01 -13.32
N ARG A 112 4.10 -22.31 -12.21
CA ARG A 112 4.49 -20.88 -12.23
C ARG A 112 5.86 -20.63 -12.83
N HIS A 113 6.71 -21.66 -12.92
CA HIS A 113 8.03 -21.56 -13.55
C HIS A 113 7.98 -21.86 -15.05
N GLY A 114 6.78 -22.03 -15.63
CA GLY A 114 6.58 -22.24 -17.07
C GLY A 114 6.82 -23.68 -17.53
N ASP A 115 6.83 -24.63 -16.61
CA ASP A 115 7.02 -26.05 -16.92
C ASP A 115 5.70 -26.70 -17.34
N ASN A 116 5.75 -27.71 -18.22
CA ASN A 116 4.59 -28.58 -18.48
C ASN A 116 4.43 -29.55 -17.31
N VAL A 117 3.46 -29.31 -16.42
CA VAL A 117 3.27 -30.10 -15.21
C VAL A 117 2.15 -31.12 -15.37
N THR A 118 2.44 -32.39 -15.09
CA THR A 118 1.42 -33.44 -14.94
C THR A 118 1.46 -34.02 -13.53
N LEU A 119 0.34 -33.96 -12.84
CA LEU A 119 0.15 -34.59 -11.54
C LEU A 119 -0.45 -35.99 -11.76
N VAL A 120 0.25 -37.01 -11.28
CA VAL A 120 -0.17 -38.42 -11.37
C VAL A 120 -0.63 -38.89 -10.01
N HIS A 121 -1.84 -39.44 -9.93
CA HIS A 121 -2.42 -39.91 -8.68
C HIS A 121 -3.16 -41.23 -8.87
N ARG A 122 -2.88 -42.18 -7.98
CA ARG A 122 -3.44 -43.54 -8.05
C ARG A 122 -4.94 -43.61 -7.79
N GLY A 123 -5.47 -42.59 -7.11
CA GLY A 123 -6.85 -42.56 -6.70
C GLY A 123 -7.77 -41.95 -7.75
N PRO A 124 -9.09 -42.12 -7.57
CA PRO A 124 -10.10 -41.63 -8.49
C PRO A 124 -10.29 -40.11 -8.49
N TRP A 125 -9.80 -39.38 -7.49
CA TRP A 125 -9.76 -37.92 -7.44
C TRP A 125 -8.63 -37.43 -6.53
N LEU A 126 -8.31 -36.14 -6.61
CA LEU A 126 -7.24 -35.53 -5.81
C LEU A 126 -7.66 -35.33 -4.36
N MET A 127 -6.70 -35.43 -3.45
CA MET A 127 -6.88 -35.18 -2.02
C MET A 127 -8.03 -35.99 -1.40
N GLU A 128 -8.18 -37.25 -1.80
CA GLU A 128 -9.25 -38.18 -1.38
C GLU A 128 -9.37 -38.41 0.13
N GLN A 129 -8.35 -38.06 0.91
CA GLN A 129 -8.38 -38.10 2.37
C GLN A 129 -9.03 -36.85 2.99
N GLN A 130 -9.14 -35.76 2.22
CA GLN A 130 -9.66 -34.46 2.66
C GLN A 130 -10.88 -34.00 1.87
N LEU A 131 -11.08 -34.52 0.65
CA LEU A 131 -12.13 -34.12 -0.28
C LEU A 131 -13.04 -35.30 -0.61
N ASP A 132 -14.31 -35.00 -0.82
CA ASP A 132 -15.20 -35.91 -1.52
C ASP A 132 -14.98 -35.83 -3.04
N GLN A 133 -15.70 -36.68 -3.78
CA GLN A 133 -15.56 -36.77 -5.23
C GLN A 133 -15.91 -35.44 -5.93
N GLN A 134 -16.93 -34.72 -5.47
CA GLN A 134 -17.37 -33.47 -6.10
C GLN A 134 -16.32 -32.38 -5.95
N ALA A 135 -15.80 -32.14 -4.74
CA ALA A 135 -14.71 -31.19 -4.55
C ALA A 135 -13.42 -31.64 -5.28
N GLY A 136 -13.17 -32.96 -5.37
CA GLY A 136 -12.07 -33.50 -6.15
C GLY A 136 -12.14 -33.15 -7.64
N LEU A 137 -13.32 -33.27 -8.25
CA LEU A 137 -13.55 -32.89 -9.66
C LEU A 137 -13.39 -31.39 -9.88
N LEU A 138 -13.91 -30.56 -8.96
CA LEU A 138 -13.76 -29.11 -9.03
C LEU A 138 -12.30 -28.69 -8.88
N LEU A 139 -11.53 -29.38 -8.02
CA LEU A 139 -10.11 -29.14 -7.87
C LEU A 139 -9.35 -29.52 -9.13
N GLU A 140 -9.67 -30.67 -9.74
CA GLU A 140 -9.10 -31.08 -11.02
C GLU A 140 -9.37 -30.03 -12.12
N GLN A 141 -10.61 -29.56 -12.24
CA GLN A 141 -10.97 -28.50 -13.18
C GLN A 141 -10.17 -27.22 -12.93
N ALA A 142 -10.08 -26.78 -11.67
CA ALA A 142 -9.32 -25.59 -11.31
C ALA A 142 -7.82 -25.73 -11.64
N LEU A 143 -7.24 -26.92 -11.50
CA LEU A 143 -5.85 -27.17 -11.89
C LEU A 143 -5.68 -27.22 -13.41
N ALA A 144 -6.62 -27.82 -14.14
CA ALA A 144 -6.61 -27.89 -15.60
C ALA A 144 -6.68 -26.50 -16.25
N GLU A 145 -7.53 -25.61 -15.74
CA GLU A 145 -7.62 -24.20 -16.16
C GLU A 145 -6.30 -23.43 -15.96
N ARG A 146 -5.44 -23.93 -15.07
CA ARG A 146 -4.10 -23.38 -14.79
C ARG A 146 -3.00 -24.06 -15.61
N GLY A 147 -3.36 -24.96 -16.52
CA GLY A 147 -2.43 -25.68 -17.39
C GLY A 147 -1.74 -26.87 -16.73
N ILE A 148 -2.28 -27.40 -15.63
CA ILE A 148 -1.74 -28.57 -14.93
C ILE A 148 -2.57 -29.79 -15.34
N GLY A 149 -1.93 -30.76 -16.00
CA GLY A 149 -2.57 -32.02 -16.35
C GLY A 149 -2.73 -32.93 -15.13
N CYS A 150 -3.84 -33.65 -15.02
CA CYS A 150 -4.08 -34.65 -13.98
C CYS A 150 -4.27 -36.03 -14.61
N GLU A 151 -3.50 -37.01 -14.15
CA GLU A 151 -3.62 -38.43 -14.52
C GLU A 151 -4.09 -39.22 -13.29
N LEU A 152 -5.41 -39.36 -13.18
CA LEU A 152 -6.09 -40.05 -12.08
C LEU A 152 -6.22 -41.56 -12.35
N ASN A 153 -6.48 -42.35 -11.31
CA ASN A 153 -6.50 -43.82 -11.39
C ASN A 153 -5.22 -44.40 -12.02
N SER A 154 -4.09 -43.69 -11.88
CA SER A 154 -2.85 -43.99 -12.58
C SER A 154 -1.66 -43.89 -11.64
N GLY A 155 -0.63 -44.71 -11.88
CA GLY A 155 0.62 -44.68 -11.13
C GLY A 155 1.82 -44.83 -12.05
N LEU A 156 3.03 -44.57 -11.56
CA LEU A 156 4.25 -44.81 -12.33
C LEU A 156 4.74 -46.24 -12.13
N THR A 157 5.10 -46.91 -13.23
CA THR A 157 5.72 -48.25 -13.21
C THR A 157 7.22 -48.21 -13.46
N ALA A 158 7.73 -47.17 -14.10
CA ALA A 158 9.16 -46.94 -14.32
C ALA A 158 9.45 -45.45 -14.55
N ILE A 159 10.65 -45.03 -14.19
CA ILE A 159 11.21 -43.70 -14.47
C ILE A 159 12.47 -43.88 -15.30
N ALA A 160 12.50 -43.25 -16.47
CA ALA A 160 13.64 -43.20 -17.38
C ALA A 160 14.33 -41.83 -17.32
N ALA A 161 15.35 -41.61 -18.16
CA ALA A 161 16.16 -40.39 -18.14
C ALA A 161 15.38 -39.11 -18.52
N ASP A 162 14.38 -39.23 -19.38
CA ASP A 162 13.61 -38.11 -19.95
C ASP A 162 12.09 -38.34 -19.96
N SER A 163 11.64 -39.42 -19.31
CA SER A 163 10.26 -39.86 -19.36
C SER A 163 9.86 -40.74 -18.18
N VAL A 164 8.56 -40.85 -17.94
CA VAL A 164 7.96 -41.79 -16.99
C VAL A 164 6.96 -42.69 -17.70
N THR A 165 6.85 -43.94 -17.25
CA THR A 165 5.86 -44.90 -17.74
C THR A 165 4.71 -45.02 -16.75
N LEU A 166 3.48 -44.83 -17.22
CA LEU A 166 2.25 -44.98 -16.45
C LEU A 166 1.83 -46.46 -16.37
N SER A 167 0.92 -46.75 -15.44
CA SER A 167 0.37 -48.10 -15.22
C SER A 167 -0.37 -48.69 -16.43
N ASP A 168 -0.88 -47.85 -17.34
CA ASP A 168 -1.51 -48.27 -18.59
C ASP A 168 -0.51 -48.38 -19.77
N ARG A 169 0.79 -48.29 -19.48
CA ARG A 169 1.92 -48.31 -20.43
C ARG A 169 2.07 -47.07 -21.31
N ARG A 170 1.27 -46.01 -21.12
CA ARG A 170 1.55 -44.71 -21.75
C ARG A 170 2.83 -44.11 -21.16
N THR A 171 3.52 -43.32 -21.96
CA THR A 171 4.75 -42.62 -21.55
C THR A 171 4.50 -41.11 -21.54
N LEU A 172 4.91 -40.44 -20.47
CA LEU A 172 4.91 -38.98 -20.37
C LEU A 172 6.35 -38.47 -20.39
N ALA A 173 6.59 -37.37 -21.10
CA ALA A 173 7.88 -36.68 -21.06
C ALA A 173 8.08 -36.06 -19.68
N ALA A 174 9.23 -36.32 -19.06
CA ALA A 174 9.55 -35.86 -17.72
C ALA A 174 11.06 -35.76 -17.56
N THR A 175 11.59 -34.53 -17.58
CA THR A 175 12.98 -34.26 -17.19
C THR A 175 13.10 -33.98 -15.71
N ARG A 176 11.97 -33.95 -14.99
CA ARG A 176 11.86 -33.70 -13.56
C ARG A 176 10.74 -34.54 -12.98
N VAL A 177 11.01 -35.30 -11.91
CA VAL A 177 9.99 -36.09 -11.21
C VAL A 177 9.99 -35.72 -9.73
N VAL A 178 8.86 -35.30 -9.19
CA VAL A 178 8.71 -34.94 -7.78
C VAL A 178 7.85 -35.99 -7.08
N LEU A 179 8.40 -36.61 -6.05
CA LEU A 179 7.76 -37.63 -5.23
C LEU A 179 7.06 -36.98 -4.02
N ALA A 180 5.75 -36.86 -4.09
CA ALA A 180 4.87 -36.34 -3.04
C ALA A 180 3.97 -37.46 -2.45
N THR A 181 4.56 -38.64 -2.26
CA THR A 181 3.87 -39.90 -1.91
C THR A 181 3.72 -40.15 -0.40
N GLY A 182 3.82 -39.10 0.42
CA GLY A 182 3.71 -39.17 1.87
C GLY A 182 5.05 -39.23 2.61
N VAL A 183 4.99 -39.41 3.93
CA VAL A 183 6.14 -39.39 4.82
C VAL A 183 6.10 -40.53 5.86
N THR A 184 7.25 -40.88 6.40
CA THR A 184 7.45 -41.88 7.46
C THR A 184 8.14 -41.26 8.68
N PRO A 185 7.65 -41.48 9.91
CA PRO A 185 8.28 -40.95 11.13
C PRO A 185 9.77 -41.34 11.26
N ASN A 186 10.61 -40.38 11.61
CA ASN A 186 12.06 -40.58 11.71
C ASN A 186 12.45 -41.12 13.10
N ILE A 187 12.28 -42.43 13.30
CA ILE A 187 12.43 -43.09 14.61
C ILE A 187 13.77 -43.81 14.82
N ALA A 188 14.69 -43.74 13.84
CA ALA A 188 15.88 -44.60 13.82
C ALA A 188 16.76 -44.43 15.07
N LEU A 189 16.98 -43.19 15.51
CA LEU A 189 17.80 -42.90 16.70
C LEU A 189 17.15 -43.42 17.99
N ALA A 190 15.85 -43.16 18.17
CA ALA A 190 15.09 -43.59 19.34
C ALA A 190 15.02 -45.12 19.44
N LYS A 191 14.77 -45.80 18.31
CA LYS A 191 14.75 -47.25 18.24
C LYS A 191 16.11 -47.87 18.57
N ALA A 192 17.20 -47.27 18.08
CA ALA A 192 18.56 -47.75 18.32
C ALA A 192 19.00 -47.60 19.78
N CYS A 193 18.47 -46.62 20.52
CA CYS A 193 18.79 -46.41 21.93
C CYS A 193 17.82 -47.07 22.92
N GLY A 194 16.88 -47.90 22.41
CA GLY A 194 15.97 -48.70 23.23
C GLY A 194 14.70 -47.98 23.70
N VAL A 195 14.38 -46.80 23.15
CA VAL A 195 13.09 -46.15 23.39
C VAL A 195 12.00 -46.94 22.64
N PRO A 196 10.84 -47.26 23.26
CA PRO A 196 9.77 -47.97 22.57
C PRO A 196 9.23 -47.21 21.35
N CYS A 197 9.18 -47.88 20.21
CA CYS A 197 8.66 -47.33 18.95
C CYS A 197 7.67 -48.28 18.29
N GLY A 198 6.64 -47.74 17.64
CA GLY A 198 5.73 -48.43 16.73
C GLY A 198 5.87 -47.88 15.31
N ARG A 199 4.83 -47.19 14.84
CA ARG A 199 4.87 -46.30 13.67
C ARG A 199 5.70 -45.04 13.94
N GLY A 200 5.67 -44.53 15.17
CA GLY A 200 6.44 -43.41 15.71
C GLY A 200 7.11 -43.79 17.05
N ILE A 201 7.70 -42.81 17.75
CA ILE A 201 8.22 -42.94 19.11
C ILE A 201 7.04 -42.90 20.07
N ARG A 202 6.84 -43.96 20.86
CA ARG A 202 5.67 -44.09 21.72
C ARG A 202 5.77 -43.18 22.93
N VAL A 203 4.77 -42.33 23.10
CA VAL A 203 4.61 -41.48 24.27
C VAL A 203 3.17 -41.49 24.78
N ASP A 204 2.98 -41.07 26.03
CA ASP A 204 1.67 -40.81 26.60
C ASP A 204 1.13 -39.42 26.19
N ASP A 205 -0.07 -39.09 26.67
CA ASP A 205 -0.74 -37.81 26.44
C ASP A 205 -0.01 -36.58 27.03
N GLN A 206 1.05 -36.79 27.81
CA GLN A 206 1.94 -35.73 28.32
C GLN A 206 3.31 -35.74 27.63
N MET A 207 3.40 -36.40 26.46
CA MET A 207 4.61 -36.54 25.65
C MET A 207 5.75 -37.30 26.35
N ARG A 208 5.47 -38.08 27.41
CA ARG A 208 6.47 -38.90 28.10
C ARG A 208 6.64 -40.23 27.39
N SER A 209 7.87 -40.62 27.11
CA SER A 209 8.15 -42.00 26.72
C SER A 209 8.12 -42.92 27.94
N ALA A 210 8.22 -44.24 27.72
CA ALA A 210 8.34 -45.21 28.81
C ALA A 210 9.66 -45.08 29.61
N LEU A 211 10.64 -44.32 29.11
CA LEU A 211 11.92 -44.09 29.78
C LEU A 211 11.92 -42.71 30.45
N SER A 212 12.32 -42.67 31.73
CA SER A 212 12.34 -41.45 32.53
C SER A 212 13.30 -40.39 31.95
N GLY A 213 12.84 -39.14 31.87
CA GLY A 213 13.60 -38.02 31.33
C GLY A 213 13.71 -38.01 29.80
N ILE A 214 12.89 -38.82 29.10
CA ILE A 214 12.88 -38.91 27.64
C ILE A 214 11.48 -38.66 27.10
N SER A 215 11.36 -37.74 26.13
CA SER A 215 10.11 -37.32 25.49
C SER A 215 10.24 -37.26 23.97
N ALA A 216 9.12 -37.21 23.26
CA ALA A 216 9.11 -37.02 21.81
C ALA A 216 7.95 -36.10 21.38
N ILE A 217 8.21 -35.26 20.38
CA ILE A 217 7.25 -34.31 19.81
C ILE A 217 7.38 -34.23 18.28
N GLY A 218 6.36 -33.70 17.63
CA GLY A 218 6.30 -33.56 16.18
C GLY A 218 5.92 -34.86 15.47
N GLU A 219 6.18 -34.96 14.17
CA GLU A 219 5.77 -36.11 13.35
C GLU A 219 6.47 -37.42 13.72
N CYS A 220 7.54 -37.36 14.50
CA CYS A 220 8.22 -38.55 15.00
C CYS A 220 7.47 -39.23 16.16
N CYS A 221 6.48 -38.56 16.74
CA CYS A 221 5.71 -38.97 17.91
C CYS A 221 4.53 -39.89 17.55
N GLU A 222 4.30 -40.92 18.38
CA GLU A 222 3.13 -41.81 18.35
C GLU A 222 2.40 -41.80 19.70
N ILE A 223 1.09 -41.55 19.66
CA ILE A 223 0.17 -41.66 20.82
C ILE A 223 -0.99 -42.55 20.37
N ASP A 224 -1.31 -43.57 21.16
CA ASP A 224 -2.38 -44.55 20.89
C ASP A 224 -2.35 -45.15 19.47
N GLY A 225 -1.14 -45.41 18.94
CA GLY A 225 -0.94 -46.02 17.63
C GLY A 225 -1.12 -45.06 16.43
N GLN A 226 -1.32 -43.77 16.69
CA GLN A 226 -1.51 -42.73 15.68
C GLN A 226 -0.29 -41.81 15.57
N THR A 227 -0.08 -41.22 14.39
CA THR A 227 1.01 -40.29 14.07
C THR A 227 0.44 -39.11 13.26
N TRP A 228 0.96 -37.90 13.46
CA TRP A 228 0.42 -36.68 12.84
C TRP A 228 1.41 -36.05 11.87
N GLY A 229 0.96 -35.78 10.65
CA GLY A 229 1.72 -35.09 9.59
C GLY A 229 1.35 -33.61 9.44
N LEU A 230 0.70 -33.01 10.44
CA LEU A 230 0.19 -31.64 10.40
C LEU A 230 0.87 -30.76 11.45
N VAL A 231 1.06 -29.47 11.12
CA VAL A 231 1.78 -28.51 11.97
C VAL A 231 1.07 -28.27 13.31
N ALA A 232 -0.26 -28.09 13.30
CA ALA A 232 -0.99 -27.72 14.52
C ALA A 232 -0.92 -28.80 15.64
N PRO A 233 -1.14 -30.11 15.36
CA PRO A 233 -0.88 -31.16 16.34
C PRO A 233 0.57 -31.14 16.88
N CYS A 234 1.56 -30.94 16.00
CA CYS A 234 2.97 -30.87 16.40
C CYS A 234 3.26 -29.70 17.36
N LEU A 235 2.64 -28.54 17.13
CA LEU A 235 2.76 -27.37 18.01
C LEU A 235 2.06 -27.58 19.35
N ALA A 236 0.89 -28.22 19.36
CA ALA A 236 0.20 -28.57 20.60
C ALA A 236 1.04 -29.53 21.47
N GLN A 237 1.66 -30.54 20.85
CA GLN A 237 2.63 -31.44 21.52
C GLN A 237 3.80 -30.66 22.13
N ALA A 238 4.37 -29.70 21.40
CA ALA A 238 5.46 -28.86 21.89
C ALA A 238 5.04 -27.99 23.09
N GLY A 239 3.83 -27.40 23.04
CA GLY A 239 3.28 -26.61 24.15
C GLY A 239 3.07 -27.43 25.43
N ILE A 240 2.51 -28.64 25.29
CA ILE A 240 2.29 -29.57 26.41
C ILE A 240 3.61 -29.96 27.06
N LEU A 241 4.61 -30.35 26.26
CA LEU A 241 5.92 -30.73 26.77
C LEU A 241 6.63 -29.54 27.45
N ALA A 242 6.56 -28.35 26.86
CA ALA A 242 7.18 -27.15 27.43
C ALA A 242 6.57 -26.78 28.79
N ALA A 243 5.23 -26.77 28.90
CA ALA A 243 4.54 -26.50 30.17
C ALA A 243 4.89 -27.54 31.24
N ARG A 244 4.96 -28.82 30.85
CA ARG A 244 5.35 -29.92 31.75
C ARG A 244 6.78 -29.73 32.28
N LEU A 245 7.72 -29.38 31.40
CA LEU A 245 9.11 -29.11 31.78
C LEU A 245 9.25 -27.85 32.64
N ALA A 246 8.34 -26.89 32.51
CA ALA A 246 8.26 -25.70 33.37
C ALA A 246 7.64 -25.99 34.76
N GLY A 247 7.15 -27.21 35.01
CA GLY A 247 6.48 -27.57 36.26
C GLY A 247 5.03 -27.10 36.36
N GLU A 248 4.43 -26.71 35.24
CA GLU A 248 3.04 -26.26 35.18
C GLU A 248 2.08 -27.46 35.15
N SER A 249 0.84 -27.25 35.61
CA SER A 249 -0.23 -28.25 35.44
C SER A 249 -0.74 -28.21 34.00
N VAL A 250 -0.65 -29.33 33.29
CA VAL A 250 -0.94 -29.39 31.85
C VAL A 250 -2.13 -30.31 31.57
N THR A 251 -3.04 -29.83 30.72
CA THR A 251 -4.11 -30.66 30.17
C THR A 251 -3.50 -31.73 29.24
N PRO A 252 -3.95 -33.01 29.33
CA PRO A 252 -3.55 -34.05 28.40
C PRO A 252 -3.70 -33.67 26.93
N PHE A 253 -2.81 -34.20 26.08
CA PHE A 253 -2.94 -34.06 24.63
C PHE A 253 -4.28 -34.62 24.17
N THR A 254 -5.09 -33.75 23.58
CA THR A 254 -6.35 -34.09 22.95
C THR A 254 -6.27 -33.74 21.48
N LEU A 255 -6.87 -34.59 20.63
CA LEU A 255 -6.87 -34.38 19.20
C LEU A 255 -7.73 -33.15 18.87
N MET A 256 -7.08 -32.00 18.66
CA MET A 256 -7.76 -30.85 18.08
C MET A 256 -8.00 -31.12 16.59
N GLN A 257 -9.25 -31.06 16.16
CA GLN A 257 -9.60 -31.11 14.74
C GLN A 257 -9.24 -29.78 14.08
N THR A 258 -7.97 -29.60 13.74
CA THR A 258 -7.52 -28.42 13.01
C THR A 258 -7.76 -28.62 11.52
N GLY A 259 -8.53 -27.70 10.91
CA GLY A 259 -8.81 -27.77 9.49
C GLY A 259 -7.58 -27.55 8.60
N MET A 260 -7.61 -28.19 7.44
CA MET A 260 -6.63 -28.07 6.37
C MET A 260 -7.10 -27.01 5.37
N ARG A 261 -6.20 -26.08 5.02
CA ARG A 261 -6.39 -25.13 3.91
C ARG A 261 -5.38 -25.44 2.81
N LEU A 262 -5.86 -25.45 1.58
CA LEU A 262 -5.00 -25.63 0.41
C LEU A 262 -4.24 -24.33 0.10
N LYS A 263 -2.93 -24.40 -0.12
CA LYS A 263 -2.10 -23.23 -0.46
C LYS A 263 -1.84 -23.15 -1.96
N VAL A 264 -2.91 -23.02 -2.73
CA VAL A 264 -2.84 -22.76 -4.17
C VAL A 264 -3.50 -21.41 -4.43
N THR A 265 -2.71 -20.42 -4.86
CA THR A 265 -3.25 -19.07 -5.13
C THR A 265 -4.40 -19.15 -6.14
N GLY A 266 -5.53 -18.54 -5.77
CA GLY A 266 -6.76 -18.53 -6.56
C GLY A 266 -7.59 -19.82 -6.46
N VAL A 267 -7.22 -20.78 -5.62
CA VAL A 267 -8.08 -21.93 -5.27
C VAL A 267 -8.30 -21.89 -3.77
N GLU A 268 -9.47 -21.40 -3.36
CA GLU A 268 -9.88 -21.40 -1.96
C GLU A 268 -10.50 -22.76 -1.62
N LEU A 269 -9.91 -23.45 -0.64
CA LEU A 269 -10.37 -24.77 -0.21
C LEU A 269 -10.05 -24.97 1.27
N PHE A 270 -11.05 -25.45 2.02
CA PHE A 270 -10.96 -25.76 3.44
C PHE A 270 -11.65 -27.09 3.76
N SER A 271 -11.03 -27.91 4.61
CA SER A 271 -11.59 -29.19 5.04
C SER A 271 -11.22 -29.50 6.49
N VAL A 272 -12.18 -29.93 7.31
CA VAL A 272 -11.96 -30.32 8.72
C VAL A 272 -12.90 -31.47 9.10
N GLY A 273 -12.40 -32.38 9.94
CA GLY A 273 -13.15 -33.53 10.46
C GLY A 273 -13.38 -34.67 9.49
N ASP A 274 -14.41 -35.45 9.75
CA ASP A 274 -14.69 -36.68 9.02
C ASP A 274 -15.18 -36.36 7.60
N ILE A 275 -14.50 -36.92 6.60
CA ILE A 275 -14.89 -36.74 5.20
C ILE A 275 -15.85 -37.83 4.76
N THR A 276 -15.62 -39.06 5.21
CA THR A 276 -16.41 -40.23 4.82
C THR A 276 -17.64 -40.39 5.71
N ALA A 277 -18.82 -40.43 5.08
CA ALA A 277 -20.08 -40.69 5.78
C ALA A 277 -20.23 -42.18 6.14
N ARG A 278 -20.78 -42.46 7.32
CA ARG A 278 -21.20 -43.81 7.77
C ARG A 278 -22.68 -44.04 7.43
N GLU A 279 -23.14 -45.28 7.57
CA GLU A 279 -24.49 -45.75 7.17
C GLU A 279 -25.68 -44.97 7.80
N ASN A 280 -25.44 -44.16 8.85
CA ASN A 280 -26.46 -43.33 9.51
C ASN A 280 -26.09 -41.84 9.61
N ASP A 281 -25.02 -41.40 8.93
CA ASP A 281 -24.63 -39.99 8.93
C ASP A 281 -25.50 -39.21 7.94
N ALA A 282 -25.91 -37.99 8.30
CA ALA A 282 -26.53 -37.06 7.37
C ALA A 282 -25.44 -36.26 6.64
N VAL A 283 -25.60 -36.11 5.33
CA VAL A 283 -24.71 -35.31 4.48
C VAL A 283 -25.53 -34.18 3.87
N TRP A 284 -25.12 -32.95 4.16
CA TRP A 284 -25.73 -31.76 3.57
C TRP A 284 -24.75 -31.11 2.62
N THR A 285 -25.20 -30.78 1.42
CA THR A 285 -24.37 -30.15 0.39
C THR A 285 -25.04 -28.93 -0.24
N SER A 286 -24.22 -27.98 -0.68
CA SER A 286 -24.63 -26.85 -1.50
C SER A 286 -23.61 -26.67 -2.62
N TRP A 287 -24.08 -26.45 -3.84
CA TRP A 287 -23.25 -26.24 -5.01
C TRP A 287 -23.83 -25.10 -5.85
N ASP A 288 -23.02 -24.07 -6.07
CA ASP A 288 -23.34 -22.99 -7.01
C ASP A 288 -22.49 -23.15 -8.28
N PRO A 289 -23.09 -23.52 -9.43
CA PRO A 289 -22.38 -23.72 -10.68
C PRO A 289 -21.87 -22.42 -11.33
N LEU A 290 -22.36 -21.24 -10.92
CA LEU A 290 -21.91 -19.96 -11.48
C LEU A 290 -20.66 -19.43 -10.77
N THR A 291 -20.64 -19.52 -9.44
CA THR A 291 -19.50 -19.06 -8.62
C THR A 291 -18.47 -20.15 -8.35
N HIS A 292 -18.79 -21.40 -8.72
CA HIS A 292 -18.02 -22.58 -8.39
C HIS A 292 -17.82 -22.80 -6.87
N HIS A 293 -18.80 -22.39 -6.06
CA HIS A 293 -18.78 -22.58 -4.61
C HIS A 293 -19.42 -23.91 -4.23
N TYR A 294 -18.64 -24.80 -3.63
CA TYR A 294 -19.10 -26.09 -3.12
C TYR A 294 -18.93 -26.17 -1.61
N ARG A 295 -19.95 -26.68 -0.93
CA ARG A 295 -19.99 -26.79 0.53
C ARG A 295 -20.60 -28.12 0.92
N ARG A 296 -20.03 -28.74 1.94
CA ARG A 296 -20.51 -29.99 2.49
C ARG A 296 -20.33 -30.04 4.00
N LEU A 297 -21.40 -30.39 4.70
CA LEU A 297 -21.42 -30.65 6.13
C LEU A 297 -21.79 -32.12 6.36
N LEU A 298 -20.99 -32.82 7.15
CA LEU A 298 -21.26 -34.17 7.63
C LEU A 298 -21.78 -34.09 9.06
N VAL A 299 -22.92 -34.71 9.33
CA VAL A 299 -23.60 -34.69 10.63
C VAL A 299 -23.74 -36.12 11.14
N ARG A 300 -23.26 -36.37 12.36
CA ARG A 300 -23.35 -37.68 13.02
C ARG A 300 -24.03 -37.53 14.36
N ASN A 301 -25.03 -38.38 14.62
CA ASN A 301 -25.83 -38.33 15.84
C ASN A 301 -26.42 -36.93 16.14
N GLY A 302 -26.73 -36.17 15.09
CA GLY A 302 -27.29 -34.82 15.20
C GLY A 302 -26.27 -33.69 15.42
N THR A 303 -24.97 -33.97 15.53
CA THR A 303 -23.92 -32.94 15.70
C THR A 303 -22.98 -32.92 14.49
N LEU A 304 -22.29 -31.80 14.28
CA LEU A 304 -21.35 -31.63 13.18
C LEU A 304 -20.15 -32.56 13.37
N ALA A 305 -19.82 -33.33 12.33
CA ALA A 305 -18.76 -34.32 12.33
C ALA A 305 -17.68 -34.05 11.27
N GLY A 306 -17.99 -33.24 10.25
CA GLY A 306 -17.04 -32.84 9.22
C GLY A 306 -17.54 -31.71 8.34
N VAL A 307 -16.62 -30.95 7.75
CA VAL A 307 -16.87 -29.74 6.98
C VAL A 307 -15.92 -29.70 5.80
N LEU A 308 -16.44 -29.36 4.63
CA LEU A 308 -15.68 -29.16 3.40
C LEU A 308 -16.23 -27.94 2.66
N LEU A 309 -15.38 -26.96 2.38
CA LEU A 309 -15.69 -25.73 1.68
C LEU A 309 -14.71 -25.56 0.51
N MET A 310 -15.22 -25.18 -0.66
CA MET A 310 -14.45 -24.87 -1.85
C MET A 310 -15.02 -23.63 -2.54
N GLY A 311 -14.15 -22.72 -2.97
CA GLY A 311 -14.52 -21.33 -3.20
C GLY A 311 -14.59 -20.62 -1.85
N GLU A 312 -15.71 -19.98 -1.54
CA GLU A 312 -15.86 -19.22 -0.30
C GLU A 312 -15.62 -20.02 1.00
N CYS A 313 -14.54 -19.68 1.72
CA CYS A 313 -14.13 -20.35 2.95
C CYS A 313 -14.24 -19.46 4.22
N ARG A 314 -15.03 -18.37 4.18
CA ARG A 314 -15.11 -17.37 5.27
C ARG A 314 -15.52 -18.01 6.61
N SER A 315 -16.46 -18.95 6.58
CA SER A 315 -16.99 -19.61 7.78
C SER A 315 -16.18 -20.79 8.30
N ALA A 316 -15.01 -21.05 7.73
CA ALA A 316 -14.15 -22.16 8.14
C ALA A 316 -13.83 -22.14 9.65
N ALA A 317 -13.58 -20.95 10.23
CA ALA A 317 -13.28 -20.81 11.65
C ALA A 317 -14.51 -21.18 12.51
N THR A 318 -15.65 -20.57 12.24
CA THR A 318 -16.89 -20.81 12.99
C THR A 318 -17.35 -22.26 12.91
N LEU A 319 -17.27 -22.88 11.73
CA LEU A 319 -17.60 -24.30 11.55
C LEU A 319 -16.60 -25.24 12.25
N THR A 320 -15.34 -24.82 12.39
CA THR A 320 -14.35 -25.57 13.19
C THR A 320 -14.69 -25.51 14.67
N ASP A 321 -15.09 -24.35 15.17
CA ASP A 321 -15.49 -24.17 16.57
C ASP A 321 -16.76 -24.98 16.88
N LEU A 322 -17.77 -24.94 16.00
CA LEU A 322 -18.99 -25.74 16.14
C LEU A 322 -18.74 -27.25 16.11
N LEU A 323 -17.72 -27.68 15.35
CA LEU A 323 -17.34 -29.09 15.32
C LEU A 323 -16.72 -29.56 16.65
N ALA A 324 -16.17 -28.63 17.45
CA ALA A 324 -15.67 -28.92 18.79
C ALA A 324 -16.77 -28.87 19.87
N THR A 325 -18.00 -28.45 19.54
CA THR A 325 -19.13 -28.42 20.48
C THR A 325 -20.08 -29.61 20.27
N SER A 326 -20.98 -29.83 21.24
CA SER A 326 -22.08 -30.79 21.10
C SER A 326 -23.37 -30.12 20.60
N GLU A 327 -23.26 -28.99 19.89
CA GLU A 327 -24.43 -28.28 19.38
C GLU A 327 -25.11 -29.09 18.26
N PRO A 328 -26.46 -29.16 18.26
CA PRO A 328 -27.20 -29.77 17.17
C PRO A 328 -26.89 -29.07 15.84
N ALA A 329 -26.48 -29.84 14.84
CA ALA A 329 -26.17 -29.31 13.52
C ALA A 329 -27.43 -28.74 12.85
N GLN A 330 -27.27 -27.63 12.15
CA GLN A 330 -28.37 -26.99 11.41
C GLN A 330 -28.01 -26.89 9.93
N ALA A 331 -28.98 -27.17 9.05
CA ALA A 331 -28.75 -27.23 7.60
C ALA A 331 -28.43 -25.87 6.98
N ASP A 332 -28.86 -24.78 7.61
CA ASP A 332 -28.59 -23.41 7.21
C ASP A 332 -27.13 -22.98 7.42
N TRP A 333 -26.34 -23.74 8.19
CA TRP A 333 -24.89 -23.59 8.27
C TRP A 333 -24.19 -23.80 6.91
N LEU A 334 -24.86 -24.42 5.93
CA LEU A 334 -24.38 -24.46 4.54
C LEU A 334 -24.28 -23.08 3.90
N PHE A 335 -25.06 -22.09 4.34
CA PHE A 335 -25.25 -20.82 3.63
C PHE A 335 -24.67 -19.60 4.37
N ASP A 336 -23.64 -19.80 5.21
CA ASP A 336 -22.98 -18.73 5.99
C ASP A 336 -23.92 -17.91 6.88
N ARG A 337 -25.00 -18.53 7.35
CA ARG A 337 -25.89 -17.94 8.33
C ARG A 337 -25.40 -18.21 9.76
N PHE A 338 -24.17 -17.82 10.08
CA PHE A 338 -23.64 -17.87 11.46
C PHE A 338 -24.13 -16.71 12.32
N THR A 339 -25.36 -16.29 12.07
CA THR A 339 -26.10 -15.40 12.93
C THR A 339 -27.08 -16.29 13.69
N THR A 340 -27.24 -16.03 14.98
CA THR A 340 -28.45 -16.43 15.71
C THR A 340 -29.64 -15.72 15.07
N GLN A 341 -30.07 -16.17 13.90
CA GLN A 341 -31.42 -15.96 13.43
C GLN A 341 -32.29 -17.02 14.12
N PRO A 342 -33.34 -16.62 14.85
CA PRO A 342 -34.33 -17.57 15.31
C PRO A 342 -35.01 -18.18 14.07
N GLN A 343 -35.10 -19.51 14.02
CA GLN A 343 -36.07 -20.18 13.17
C GLN A 343 -37.46 -19.68 13.55
N VAL A 344 -38.13 -19.01 12.63
CA VAL A 344 -39.57 -18.78 12.72
C VAL A 344 -40.21 -19.20 11.40
N ALA A 345 -40.28 -20.51 11.21
CA ALA A 345 -41.53 -21.10 10.77
C ALA A 345 -42.50 -21.00 11.97
N GLY A 346 -43.35 -19.97 11.96
CA GLY A 346 -44.43 -19.81 12.94
C GLY A 346 -44.10 -18.88 14.12
N GLN A 347 -44.54 -17.62 13.98
CA GLN A 347 -44.82 -16.61 15.02
C GLN A 347 -43.65 -15.73 15.55
N ASN A 348 -43.69 -14.47 15.09
CA ASN A 348 -43.25 -13.19 15.68
C ASN A 348 -41.97 -13.13 16.55
N ALA A 349 -40.84 -12.76 15.92
CA ALA A 349 -39.70 -12.11 16.58
C ALA A 349 -39.21 -10.93 15.71
N MET A 350 -38.95 -9.78 16.33
CA MET A 350 -38.72 -8.49 15.64
C MET A 350 -37.47 -8.52 14.74
N THR A 351 -37.67 -8.44 13.42
CA THR A 351 -36.63 -8.24 12.41
C THR A 351 -36.17 -6.78 12.43
N LYS A 352 -34.85 -6.55 12.41
CA LYS A 352 -34.31 -5.19 12.20
C LYS A 352 -34.84 -4.65 10.87
N PRO A 353 -35.28 -3.38 10.80
CA PRO A 353 -35.60 -2.75 9.52
C PRO A 353 -34.37 -2.75 8.59
N THR A 354 -34.59 -2.90 7.30
CA THR A 354 -33.54 -2.94 6.26
C THR A 354 -33.26 -1.53 5.73
N LEU A 355 -32.00 -1.11 5.81
CA LEU A 355 -31.51 0.14 5.23
C LEU A 355 -30.67 -0.18 3.99
N ILE A 356 -31.15 0.22 2.81
CA ILE A 356 -30.39 0.08 1.57
C ILE A 356 -29.65 1.40 1.27
N VAL A 357 -28.36 1.29 0.94
CA VAL A 357 -27.54 2.40 0.44
C VAL A 357 -27.17 2.13 -1.02
N VAL A 358 -27.62 2.98 -1.94
CA VAL A 358 -27.35 2.87 -3.37
C VAL A 358 -26.25 3.86 -3.76
N GLY A 359 -25.06 3.33 -4.02
CA GLY A 359 -23.86 4.10 -4.33
C GLY A 359 -22.81 4.01 -3.22
N HIS A 360 -21.63 3.49 -3.57
CA HIS A 360 -20.51 3.30 -2.65
C HIS A 360 -19.30 4.16 -3.02
N GLY A 361 -19.53 5.48 -3.17
CA GLY A 361 -18.47 6.48 -3.31
C GLY A 361 -18.02 7.07 -1.97
N MET A 362 -17.19 8.13 -2.02
CA MET A 362 -16.66 8.82 -0.83
C MET A 362 -17.76 9.19 0.18
N VAL A 363 -18.86 9.79 -0.31
CA VAL A 363 -19.99 10.22 0.53
C VAL A 363 -20.78 9.03 1.10
N GLY A 364 -20.99 7.99 0.29
CA GLY A 364 -21.67 6.77 0.74
C GLY A 364 -20.88 6.05 1.83
N HIS A 365 -19.55 5.99 1.72
CA HIS A 365 -18.71 5.41 2.76
C HIS A 365 -18.70 6.25 4.05
N HIS A 366 -18.56 7.57 3.95
CA HIS A 366 -18.65 8.46 5.13
C HIS A 366 -20.01 8.32 5.84
N PHE A 367 -21.10 8.17 5.09
CA PHE A 367 -22.43 7.89 5.66
C PHE A 367 -22.44 6.58 6.47
N LEU A 368 -21.76 5.53 6.00
CA LEU A 368 -21.67 4.26 6.71
C LEU A 368 -20.81 4.38 7.97
N GLU A 369 -19.70 5.10 7.93
CA GLU A 369 -18.89 5.40 9.13
C GLU A 369 -19.73 6.15 10.18
N ASP A 370 -20.51 7.14 9.74
CA ASP A 370 -21.45 7.87 10.59
C ASP A 370 -22.55 6.97 11.18
N CYS A 371 -23.07 6.02 10.39
CA CYS A 371 -24.02 5.02 10.86
C CYS A 371 -23.40 4.10 11.92
N VAL A 372 -22.15 3.69 11.73
CA VAL A 372 -21.43 2.88 12.71
C VAL A 372 -21.24 3.64 14.01
N ASN A 373 -20.74 4.88 13.93
CA ASN A 373 -20.51 5.75 15.08
C ASN A 373 -21.78 6.04 15.91
N ARG A 374 -22.95 6.06 15.26
CA ARG A 374 -24.27 6.24 15.90
C ARG A 374 -24.94 4.93 16.31
N GLY A 375 -24.31 3.79 16.10
CA GLY A 375 -24.92 2.47 16.40
C GLY A 375 -26.08 2.08 15.48
N LEU A 376 -26.26 2.76 14.34
CA LEU A 376 -27.35 2.45 13.40
C LEU A 376 -27.20 1.06 12.75
N HIS A 377 -25.97 0.58 12.55
CA HIS A 377 -25.70 -0.80 12.12
C HIS A 377 -26.24 -1.87 13.11
N GLN A 378 -26.50 -1.49 14.36
CA GLN A 378 -27.12 -2.36 15.35
C GLN A 378 -28.64 -2.29 15.29
N GLN A 379 -29.21 -1.22 14.73
CA GLN A 379 -30.65 -0.98 14.63
C GLN A 379 -31.22 -1.41 13.27
N TYR A 380 -30.44 -1.26 12.20
CA TYR A 380 -30.80 -1.60 10.83
C TYR A 380 -29.96 -2.78 10.31
N GLN A 381 -30.56 -3.59 9.43
CA GLN A 381 -29.79 -4.42 8.51
C GLN A 381 -29.34 -3.55 7.34
N ILE A 382 -28.04 -3.24 7.23
CA ILE A 382 -27.52 -2.32 6.21
C ILE A 382 -26.98 -3.11 5.01
N VAL A 383 -27.50 -2.81 3.82
CA VAL A 383 -27.04 -3.38 2.54
C VAL A 383 -26.61 -2.27 1.59
N VAL A 384 -25.38 -2.34 1.08
CA VAL A 384 -24.74 -1.32 0.26
C VAL A 384 -24.49 -1.85 -1.13
N PHE A 385 -24.98 -1.16 -2.15
CA PHE A 385 -24.77 -1.50 -3.55
C PHE A 385 -23.79 -0.53 -4.22
N GLY A 386 -22.76 -1.08 -4.85
CA GLY A 386 -21.79 -0.35 -5.69
C GLY A 386 -21.80 -0.89 -7.11
N GLU A 387 -21.99 -0.01 -8.09
CA GLU A 387 -21.86 -0.36 -9.52
C GLU A 387 -20.40 -0.70 -9.89
N GLU A 388 -19.45 0.05 -9.35
CA GLU A 388 -18.02 -0.20 -9.58
C GLU A 388 -17.56 -1.49 -8.88
N ARG A 389 -16.52 -2.13 -9.45
CA ARG A 389 -15.88 -3.32 -8.86
C ARG A 389 -15.01 -3.02 -7.64
N TYR A 390 -14.77 -1.75 -7.36
CA TYR A 390 -13.94 -1.29 -6.26
C TYR A 390 -14.79 -0.79 -5.10
N ALA A 391 -14.35 -1.07 -3.88
CA ALA A 391 -14.87 -0.40 -2.70
C ALA A 391 -14.55 1.11 -2.75
N ALA A 392 -15.21 1.91 -1.93
CA ALA A 392 -15.06 3.37 -1.95
C ALA A 392 -13.58 3.80 -1.85
N TYR A 393 -13.20 4.73 -2.71
CA TYR A 393 -11.84 5.24 -2.83
C TYR A 393 -11.85 6.77 -3.01
N ASP A 394 -10.71 7.40 -2.75
CA ASP A 394 -10.54 8.84 -2.81
C ASP A 394 -10.50 9.34 -4.26
N ARG A 395 -11.66 9.85 -4.71
CA ARG A 395 -11.83 10.41 -6.05
C ARG A 395 -11.15 11.76 -6.25
N VAL A 396 -10.83 12.48 -5.17
CA VAL A 396 -10.16 13.80 -5.24
C VAL A 396 -8.71 13.65 -5.69
N HIS A 397 -8.07 12.52 -5.35
CA HIS A 397 -6.67 12.24 -5.68
C HIS A 397 -6.49 11.31 -6.90
N LEU A 398 -7.48 11.22 -7.79
CA LEU A 398 -7.42 10.35 -8.96
C LEU A 398 -6.23 10.62 -9.88
N SER A 399 -5.78 11.87 -10.01
CA SER A 399 -4.62 12.19 -10.86
C SER A 399 -3.31 11.57 -10.33
N GLU A 400 -3.24 11.19 -9.05
CA GLU A 400 -2.08 10.49 -8.47
C GLU A 400 -1.99 9.01 -8.90
N TYR A 401 -3.05 8.45 -9.46
CA TYR A 401 -3.04 7.09 -10.02
C TYR A 401 -2.03 6.99 -11.16
N PHE A 402 -1.99 7.98 -12.06
CA PHE A 402 -0.99 8.06 -13.13
C PHE A 402 0.44 8.32 -12.62
N ALA A 403 0.58 8.83 -11.39
CA ALA A 403 1.87 9.02 -10.73
C ALA A 403 2.40 7.73 -10.07
N GLY A 404 1.63 6.63 -10.09
CA GLY A 404 2.01 5.31 -9.61
C GLY A 404 1.36 4.87 -8.29
N ARG A 405 0.33 5.59 -7.79
CA ARG A 405 -0.50 5.09 -6.68
C ARG A 405 -1.37 3.92 -7.15
N SER A 406 -1.49 2.88 -6.33
CA SER A 406 -2.40 1.77 -6.60
C SER A 406 -3.84 2.10 -6.17
N ALA A 407 -4.81 1.38 -6.73
CA ALA A 407 -6.22 1.44 -6.31
C ALA A 407 -6.35 1.21 -4.79
N ASP A 408 -5.64 0.22 -4.24
CA ASP A 408 -5.64 -0.06 -2.79
C ASP A 408 -5.17 1.14 -1.96
N SER A 409 -4.15 1.87 -2.44
CA SER A 409 -3.64 3.05 -1.72
C SER A 409 -4.60 4.24 -1.74
N LEU A 410 -5.59 4.22 -2.64
CA LEU A 410 -6.66 5.20 -2.73
C LEU A 410 -7.92 4.73 -2.00
N SER A 411 -8.00 3.47 -1.59
CA SER A 411 -9.16 2.94 -0.86
C SER A 411 -9.40 3.72 0.43
N MET A 412 -10.66 4.03 0.69
CA MET A 412 -11.10 4.68 1.93
C MET A 412 -11.50 3.67 3.00
N VAL A 413 -11.71 2.40 2.61
CA VAL A 413 -12.19 1.36 3.52
C VAL A 413 -11.04 0.88 4.40
N ALA A 414 -11.18 1.07 5.70
CA ALA A 414 -10.16 0.64 6.67
C ALA A 414 -10.39 -0.81 7.12
N GLY A 415 -9.37 -1.65 6.99
CA GLY A 415 -9.37 -3.03 7.50
C GLY A 415 -10.61 -3.83 7.05
N ASP A 416 -11.23 -4.52 8.00
CA ASP A 416 -12.40 -5.37 7.77
C ASP A 416 -13.74 -4.66 8.12
N PHE A 417 -13.80 -3.33 7.95
CA PHE A 417 -14.93 -2.45 8.35
C PHE A 417 -16.33 -3.05 8.11
N PHE A 418 -16.58 -3.64 6.95
CA PHE A 418 -17.89 -4.22 6.63
C PHE A 418 -18.21 -5.46 7.47
N ALA A 419 -17.23 -6.36 7.63
CA ALA A 419 -17.40 -7.58 8.41
C ALA A 419 -17.54 -7.26 9.90
N ASP A 420 -16.69 -6.37 10.43
CA ASP A 420 -16.70 -5.97 11.84
C ASP A 420 -18.01 -5.31 12.29
N ASN A 421 -18.73 -4.66 11.36
CA ASN A 421 -19.95 -3.92 11.65
C ASN A 421 -21.23 -4.60 11.12
N GLY A 422 -21.13 -5.82 10.57
CA GLY A 422 -22.28 -6.55 10.02
C GLY A 422 -22.98 -5.81 8.87
N ILE A 423 -22.23 -5.04 8.08
CA ILE A 423 -22.74 -4.31 6.91
C ILE A 423 -22.48 -5.15 5.65
N GLU A 424 -23.51 -5.40 4.87
CA GLU A 424 -23.37 -6.15 3.62
C GLU A 424 -22.95 -5.22 2.47
N LEU A 425 -21.81 -5.49 1.84
CA LEU A 425 -21.34 -4.77 0.65
C LEU A 425 -21.48 -5.64 -0.61
N ARG A 426 -22.17 -5.11 -1.61
CA ARG A 426 -22.40 -5.73 -2.93
C ARG A 426 -21.77 -4.87 -4.02
N LEU A 427 -20.56 -5.22 -4.44
CA LEU A 427 -19.83 -4.56 -5.53
C LEU A 427 -20.19 -5.18 -6.89
N SER A 428 -19.95 -4.45 -7.98
CA SER A 428 -20.35 -4.86 -9.34
C SER A 428 -21.84 -5.18 -9.46
N GLN A 429 -22.68 -4.53 -8.66
CA GLN A 429 -24.12 -4.73 -8.59
C GLN A 429 -24.82 -3.38 -8.78
N GLN A 430 -25.05 -3.02 -10.03
CA GLN A 430 -25.79 -1.82 -10.38
C GLN A 430 -27.28 -2.00 -10.06
N ILE A 431 -27.85 -1.05 -9.30
CA ILE A 431 -29.31 -0.90 -9.17
C ILE A 431 -29.84 -0.18 -10.41
N ILE A 432 -30.83 -0.78 -11.07
CA ILE A 432 -31.42 -0.26 -12.31
C ILE A 432 -32.85 0.25 -12.13
N ALA A 433 -33.54 -0.17 -11.06
CA ALA A 433 -34.89 0.26 -10.77
C ALA A 433 -35.18 0.27 -9.26
N ILE A 434 -36.08 1.16 -8.85
CA ILE A 434 -36.66 1.24 -7.51
C ILE A 434 -38.18 1.15 -7.68
N ASP A 435 -38.80 0.19 -7.01
CA ASP A 435 -40.25 0.11 -6.88
C ASP A 435 -40.63 0.61 -5.49
N ARG A 436 -41.32 1.75 -5.41
CA ARG A 436 -41.71 2.39 -4.14
C ARG A 436 -42.91 1.71 -3.49
N ASP A 437 -43.83 1.20 -4.32
CA ASP A 437 -45.06 0.56 -3.82
C ASP A 437 -44.73 -0.80 -3.23
N ALA A 438 -43.87 -1.57 -3.90
CA ALA A 438 -43.39 -2.86 -3.41
C ALA A 438 -42.19 -2.75 -2.45
N ARG A 439 -41.62 -1.54 -2.29
CA ARG A 439 -40.42 -1.25 -1.49
C ARG A 439 -39.24 -2.16 -1.81
N VAL A 440 -38.93 -2.32 -3.10
CA VAL A 440 -37.79 -3.12 -3.58
C VAL A 440 -36.85 -2.31 -4.46
N VAL A 441 -35.56 -2.64 -4.42
CA VAL A 441 -34.58 -2.25 -5.44
C VAL A 441 -34.26 -3.45 -6.32
N ARG A 442 -34.02 -3.21 -7.61
CA ARG A 442 -33.68 -4.27 -8.59
C ARG A 442 -32.27 -4.07 -9.14
N THR A 443 -31.46 -5.13 -9.12
CA THR A 443 -30.14 -5.12 -9.76
C THR A 443 -30.25 -5.40 -11.27
N ALA A 444 -29.20 -5.06 -12.03
CA ALA A 444 -29.10 -5.40 -13.46
C ALA A 444 -29.21 -6.92 -13.75
N GLY A 445 -28.82 -7.76 -12.77
CA GLY A 445 -28.96 -9.23 -12.84
C GLY A 445 -30.37 -9.74 -12.51
N GLY A 446 -31.33 -8.86 -12.23
CA GLY A 446 -32.72 -9.21 -11.93
C GLY A 446 -33.00 -9.58 -10.47
N HIS A 447 -32.04 -9.42 -9.56
CA HIS A 447 -32.26 -9.68 -8.14
C HIS A 447 -33.02 -8.53 -7.49
N GLU A 448 -34.02 -8.87 -6.68
CA GLU A 448 -34.81 -7.90 -5.91
C GLU A 448 -34.39 -7.90 -4.44
N THR A 449 -34.31 -6.73 -3.80
CA THR A 449 -34.03 -6.61 -2.37
C THR A 449 -34.98 -5.60 -1.74
N HIS A 450 -35.68 -6.02 -0.67
CA HIS A 450 -36.64 -5.18 0.06
C HIS A 450 -35.92 -4.15 0.95
N TRP A 451 -36.55 -2.99 1.15
CA TRP A 451 -36.04 -1.94 2.03
C TRP A 451 -37.14 -1.32 2.91
N ASP A 452 -36.75 -0.90 4.11
CA ASP A 452 -37.57 -0.07 5.00
C ASP A 452 -37.13 1.39 4.91
N LYS A 453 -35.84 1.63 4.70
CA LYS A 453 -35.25 2.94 4.40
C LYS A 453 -34.28 2.82 3.22
N LEU A 454 -34.24 3.85 2.38
CA LEU A 454 -33.38 3.89 1.20
C LEU A 454 -32.55 5.18 1.18
N VAL A 455 -31.24 5.07 0.92
CA VAL A 455 -30.34 6.21 0.78
C VAL A 455 -29.71 6.18 -0.61
N LEU A 456 -29.99 7.22 -1.40
CA LEU A 456 -29.40 7.43 -2.72
C LEU A 456 -28.11 8.26 -2.56
N ALA A 457 -26.97 7.59 -2.78
CA ALA A 457 -25.64 8.17 -2.80
C ALA A 457 -24.96 7.96 -4.16
N THR A 458 -25.75 8.05 -5.24
CA THR A 458 -25.39 7.69 -6.62
C THR A 458 -24.40 8.66 -7.27
N GLY A 459 -24.14 9.81 -6.63
CA GLY A 459 -23.16 10.79 -7.11
C GLY A 459 -23.56 11.45 -8.44
N SER A 460 -22.59 11.59 -9.34
CA SER A 460 -22.75 12.23 -10.64
C SER A 460 -22.01 11.47 -11.73
N TYR A 461 -22.40 11.69 -12.98
CA TYR A 461 -21.75 11.16 -14.18
C TYR A 461 -21.16 12.30 -15.04
N PRO A 462 -20.10 12.03 -15.83
CA PRO A 462 -19.51 13.02 -16.73
C PRO A 462 -20.48 13.47 -17.83
N PHE A 463 -20.58 14.78 -18.04
CA PHE A 463 -21.32 15.33 -19.17
C PHE A 463 -20.46 15.27 -20.44
N VAL A 464 -20.94 14.53 -21.44
CA VAL A 464 -20.33 14.48 -22.79
C VAL A 464 -21.20 15.31 -23.74
N PRO A 465 -20.67 16.43 -24.30
CA PRO A 465 -21.40 17.24 -25.27
C PRO A 465 -21.91 16.42 -26.46
N PRO A 466 -23.09 16.74 -27.03
CA PRO A 466 -23.68 16.00 -28.14
C PRO A 466 -23.01 16.35 -29.48
N VAL A 467 -21.72 16.04 -29.59
CA VAL A 467 -20.90 16.27 -30.78
C VAL A 467 -20.80 14.96 -31.59
N PRO A 468 -21.07 14.96 -32.90
CA PRO A 468 -20.82 13.81 -33.77
C PRO A 468 -19.40 13.27 -33.60
N GLY A 469 -19.27 11.94 -33.51
CA GLY A 469 -17.98 11.26 -33.31
C GLY A 469 -17.50 11.15 -31.86
N ARG A 470 -18.26 11.65 -30.87
CA ARG A 470 -17.91 11.52 -29.44
C ARG A 470 -17.77 10.08 -28.92
N GLU A 471 -18.33 9.10 -29.64
CA GLU A 471 -18.34 7.68 -29.27
C GLU A 471 -17.25 6.87 -30.02
N LEU A 472 -16.42 7.55 -30.81
CA LEU A 472 -15.32 6.89 -31.53
C LEU A 472 -14.31 6.26 -30.56
N PRO A 473 -13.69 5.12 -30.93
CA PRO A 473 -12.60 4.54 -30.15
C PRO A 473 -11.47 5.55 -29.92
N GLY A 474 -11.04 5.74 -28.68
CA GLY A 474 -10.07 6.76 -28.29
C GLY A 474 -10.69 8.07 -27.78
N CYS A 475 -12.02 8.12 -27.63
CA CYS A 475 -12.74 9.14 -26.89
C CYS A 475 -13.12 8.60 -25.49
N PHE A 476 -12.72 9.30 -24.44
CA PHE A 476 -12.84 8.84 -23.05
C PHE A 476 -13.51 9.90 -22.16
N VAL A 477 -13.92 9.50 -20.97
CA VAL A 477 -14.30 10.38 -19.86
C VAL A 477 -13.28 10.23 -18.73
N TYR A 478 -13.26 11.18 -17.79
CA TYR A 478 -12.35 11.15 -16.64
C TYR A 478 -13.14 11.12 -15.33
N ARG A 479 -13.37 9.93 -14.73
CA ARG A 479 -14.17 9.82 -13.51
C ARG A 479 -13.85 8.62 -12.61
N THR A 480 -13.73 7.42 -13.16
CA THR A 480 -13.55 6.14 -12.43
C THR A 480 -12.13 5.61 -12.58
N LEU A 481 -11.72 4.65 -11.72
CA LEU A 481 -10.44 3.96 -11.91
C LEU A 481 -10.39 3.19 -13.24
N ASP A 482 -11.51 2.60 -13.65
CA ASP A 482 -11.64 1.93 -14.95
C ASP A 482 -11.47 2.91 -16.12
N ASP A 483 -12.01 4.13 -16.02
CA ASP A 483 -11.74 5.19 -17.00
C ASP A 483 -10.25 5.51 -17.09
N LEU A 484 -9.56 5.58 -15.94
CA LEU A 484 -8.13 5.87 -15.91
C LEU A 484 -7.29 4.75 -16.52
N ASP A 485 -7.64 3.50 -16.25
CA ASP A 485 -7.00 2.33 -16.87
C ASP A 485 -7.17 2.35 -18.39
N ASN A 486 -8.37 2.68 -18.88
CA ASN A 486 -8.66 2.80 -20.31
C ASN A 486 -7.87 3.95 -20.96
N ILE A 487 -7.81 5.11 -20.30
CA ILE A 487 -6.99 6.26 -20.74
C ILE A 487 -5.50 5.86 -20.79
N ALA A 488 -4.97 5.25 -19.73
CA ALA A 488 -3.57 4.83 -19.65
C ALA A 488 -3.23 3.80 -20.73
N ALA A 489 -4.12 2.84 -20.98
CA ALA A 489 -3.91 1.82 -22.00
C ALA A 489 -3.83 2.43 -23.40
N HIS A 490 -4.72 3.35 -23.74
CA HIS A 490 -4.74 4.01 -25.05
C HIS A 490 -3.58 5.01 -25.23
N ALA A 491 -3.19 5.70 -24.16
CA ALA A 491 -2.10 6.66 -24.18
C ALA A 491 -0.75 6.05 -24.59
N LYS A 492 -0.51 4.75 -24.32
CA LYS A 492 0.73 4.05 -24.71
C LYS A 492 1.01 4.07 -26.22
N GLY A 493 -0.03 4.15 -27.04
CA GLY A 493 0.06 4.22 -28.50
C GLY A 493 -0.20 5.61 -29.06
N SER A 494 -0.40 6.61 -28.21
CA SER A 494 -0.79 7.98 -28.60
C SER A 494 0.40 8.93 -28.43
N ARG A 495 0.45 10.00 -29.23
CA ARG A 495 1.44 11.09 -29.11
C ARG A 495 0.79 12.37 -28.60
N THR A 496 -0.46 12.61 -28.98
CA THR A 496 -1.21 13.84 -28.74
C THR A 496 -2.54 13.53 -28.07
N GLY A 497 -2.95 14.34 -27.10
CA GLY A 497 -4.22 14.19 -26.40
C GLY A 497 -4.93 15.53 -26.20
N VAL A 498 -6.24 15.55 -26.45
CA VAL A 498 -7.07 16.75 -26.24
C VAL A 498 -8.04 16.52 -25.09
N VAL A 499 -8.10 17.46 -24.16
CA VAL A 499 -9.15 17.53 -23.15
C VAL A 499 -10.20 18.56 -23.58
N ILE A 500 -11.45 18.14 -23.69
CA ILE A 500 -12.58 19.05 -23.95
C ILE A 500 -13.17 19.46 -22.60
N GLY A 501 -12.98 20.74 -22.26
CA GLY A 501 -13.35 21.36 -20.99
C GLY A 501 -12.13 21.92 -20.25
N GLY A 502 -12.11 23.22 -20.00
CA GLY A 502 -11.08 23.98 -19.28
C GLY A 502 -11.48 24.38 -17.86
N GLY A 503 -12.40 23.62 -17.25
CA GLY A 503 -12.72 23.69 -15.82
C GLY A 503 -11.72 22.92 -14.95
N LEU A 504 -12.01 22.83 -13.65
CA LEU A 504 -11.13 22.18 -12.65
C LEU A 504 -10.72 20.76 -13.07
N LEU A 505 -11.70 19.89 -13.31
CA LEU A 505 -11.48 18.50 -13.70
C LEU A 505 -10.77 18.39 -15.05
N GLY A 506 -11.01 19.33 -15.96
CA GLY A 506 -10.39 19.32 -17.28
C GLY A 506 -8.91 19.64 -17.22
N LEU A 507 -8.52 20.58 -16.36
CA LEU A 507 -7.12 20.89 -16.11
C LEU A 507 -6.40 19.76 -15.36
N GLU A 508 -7.09 19.03 -14.47
CA GLU A 508 -6.56 17.79 -13.87
C GLU A 508 -6.40 16.66 -14.90
N ALA A 509 -7.39 16.46 -15.78
CA ALA A 509 -7.29 15.49 -16.87
C ALA A 509 -6.14 15.85 -17.83
N ALA A 510 -5.92 17.14 -18.10
CA ALA A 510 -4.79 17.59 -18.92
C ALA A 510 -3.45 17.32 -18.23
N ASN A 511 -3.38 17.49 -16.91
CA ASN A 511 -2.22 17.08 -16.12
C ASN A 511 -1.96 15.57 -16.26
N ALA A 512 -3.01 14.75 -16.21
CA ALA A 512 -2.91 13.30 -16.35
C ALA A 512 -2.36 12.90 -17.74
N LEU A 513 -2.89 13.46 -18.84
CA LEU A 513 -2.38 13.21 -20.19
C LEU A 513 -0.90 13.62 -20.33
N LYS A 514 -0.52 14.75 -19.73
CA LYS A 514 0.87 15.19 -19.70
C LYS A 514 1.77 14.22 -18.92
N GLN A 515 1.32 13.70 -17.78
CA GLN A 515 2.06 12.70 -17.01
C GLN A 515 2.23 11.38 -17.77
N LEU A 516 1.30 11.06 -18.66
CA LEU A 516 1.38 9.93 -19.60
C LEU A 516 2.31 10.21 -20.79
N GLY A 517 2.91 11.39 -20.88
CA GLY A 517 3.89 11.76 -21.91
C GLY A 517 3.29 12.31 -23.21
N LEU A 518 2.01 12.68 -23.21
CA LEU A 518 1.32 13.20 -24.41
C LEU A 518 1.54 14.71 -24.57
N GLU A 519 1.72 15.13 -25.82
CA GLU A 519 1.47 16.53 -26.19
C GLU A 519 0.00 16.85 -25.92
N THR A 520 -0.25 17.76 -24.99
CA THR A 520 -1.58 17.93 -24.41
C THR A 520 -2.17 19.27 -24.77
N HIS A 521 -3.44 19.25 -25.19
CA HIS A 521 -4.24 20.44 -25.45
C HIS A 521 -5.50 20.47 -24.60
N VAL A 522 -5.93 21.66 -24.20
CA VAL A 522 -7.22 21.92 -23.56
C VAL A 522 -8.06 22.77 -24.50
N VAL A 523 -9.26 22.30 -24.83
CA VAL A 523 -10.24 23.01 -25.63
C VAL A 523 -11.37 23.44 -24.72
N GLU A 524 -11.57 24.74 -24.59
CA GLU A 524 -12.62 25.35 -23.78
C GLU A 524 -13.57 26.15 -24.68
N PHE A 525 -14.88 25.92 -24.50
CA PHE A 525 -15.92 26.62 -25.22
C PHE A 525 -16.05 28.08 -24.76
N ALA A 526 -15.91 28.31 -23.45
CA ALA A 526 -15.93 29.63 -22.85
C ALA A 526 -14.70 30.48 -23.26
N PRO A 527 -14.78 31.81 -23.15
CA PRO A 527 -13.63 32.69 -23.40
C PRO A 527 -12.53 32.56 -22.34
N ASN A 528 -12.78 31.89 -21.22
CA ASN A 528 -11.86 31.78 -20.10
C ASN A 528 -11.80 30.35 -19.55
N LEU A 529 -10.61 29.95 -19.09
CA LEU A 529 -10.47 28.79 -18.21
C LEU A 529 -11.17 29.05 -16.87
N MET A 530 -11.79 28.02 -16.30
CA MET A 530 -12.51 28.11 -15.02
C MET A 530 -13.49 29.30 -14.94
N ALA A 531 -14.25 29.56 -16.02
CA ALA A 531 -15.12 30.73 -16.16
C ALA A 531 -16.16 30.92 -15.05
N VAL A 532 -16.48 29.86 -14.29
CA VAL A 532 -17.36 29.94 -13.12
C VAL A 532 -16.61 30.52 -11.90
N GLN A 533 -15.34 30.14 -11.71
CA GLN A 533 -14.56 30.46 -10.51
C GLN A 533 -13.66 31.70 -10.67
N LEU A 534 -13.15 31.96 -11.86
CA LEU A 534 -12.18 33.02 -12.13
C LEU A 534 -12.79 34.13 -12.96
N ASP A 535 -12.35 35.36 -12.69
CA ASP A 535 -12.56 36.49 -13.57
C ASP A 535 -11.55 36.50 -14.73
N ASN A 536 -11.73 37.44 -15.67
CA ASN A 536 -10.95 37.49 -16.91
C ASN A 536 -9.44 37.56 -16.66
N ASP A 537 -8.99 38.41 -15.73
CA ASP A 537 -7.57 38.62 -15.46
C ASP A 537 -6.94 37.43 -14.73
N GLY A 538 -7.66 36.84 -13.77
CA GLY A 538 -7.26 35.61 -13.11
C GLY A 538 -7.15 34.45 -14.10
N ALA A 539 -8.14 34.29 -15.00
CA ALA A 539 -8.13 33.26 -16.02
C ALA A 539 -7.00 33.46 -17.04
N ALA A 540 -6.73 34.70 -17.46
CA ALA A 540 -5.61 35.02 -18.34
C ALA A 540 -4.26 34.70 -17.69
N MET A 541 -4.11 34.97 -16.38
CA MET A 541 -2.92 34.60 -15.63
C MET A 541 -2.74 33.07 -15.56
N LEU A 542 -3.82 32.35 -15.26
CA LEU A 542 -3.82 30.89 -15.21
C LEU A 542 -3.44 30.29 -16.57
N ARG A 543 -4.04 30.79 -17.66
CA ARG A 543 -3.73 30.38 -19.03
C ARG A 543 -2.23 30.50 -19.32
N ARG A 544 -1.62 31.67 -19.05
CA ARG A 544 -0.18 31.88 -19.27
C ARG A 544 0.68 30.89 -18.50
N LYS A 545 0.31 30.55 -17.25
CA LYS A 545 1.03 29.55 -16.46
C LYS A 545 0.90 28.15 -17.06
N ILE A 546 -0.29 27.76 -17.49
CA ILE A 546 -0.54 26.44 -18.07
C ILE A 546 0.17 26.30 -19.43
N GLU A 547 0.15 27.33 -20.26
CA GLU A 547 0.89 27.36 -21.52
C GLU A 547 2.41 27.30 -21.29
N ALA A 548 2.93 27.99 -20.27
CA ALA A 548 4.34 27.90 -19.87
C ALA A 548 4.73 26.50 -19.36
N LEU A 549 3.76 25.69 -18.93
CA LEU A 549 3.95 24.29 -18.59
C LEU A 549 3.84 23.38 -19.83
N GLY A 550 3.70 23.91 -21.04
CA GLY A 550 3.68 23.13 -22.27
C GLY A 550 2.33 22.48 -22.59
N VAL A 551 1.23 23.00 -22.04
CA VAL A 551 -0.13 22.59 -22.42
C VAL A 551 -0.74 23.65 -23.35
N GLY A 552 -1.16 23.25 -24.54
CA GLY A 552 -1.80 24.17 -25.49
C GLY A 552 -3.23 24.50 -25.07
N VAL A 553 -3.55 25.78 -24.87
CA VAL A 553 -4.89 26.20 -24.42
C VAL A 553 -5.65 26.88 -25.57
N HIS A 554 -6.82 26.34 -25.90
CA HIS A 554 -7.70 26.83 -26.96
C HIS A 554 -9.06 27.25 -26.37
N ILE A 555 -9.21 28.53 -26.09
CA ILE A 555 -10.46 29.14 -25.57
C ILE A 555 -11.38 29.58 -26.72
N SER A 556 -12.67 29.80 -26.41
CA SER A 556 -13.68 30.19 -27.40
C SER A 556 -13.79 29.20 -28.58
N LYS A 557 -13.50 27.92 -28.36
CA LYS A 557 -13.53 26.88 -29.39
C LYS A 557 -14.73 25.95 -29.18
N ALA A 558 -15.72 26.08 -30.05
CA ALA A 558 -16.86 25.18 -30.11
C ALA A 558 -16.56 24.01 -31.06
N THR A 559 -16.43 22.79 -30.52
CA THR A 559 -16.22 21.58 -31.34
C THR A 559 -17.54 21.19 -32.02
N THR A 560 -17.54 21.08 -33.35
CA THR A 560 -18.72 20.76 -34.17
C THR A 560 -18.77 19.28 -34.54
N GLU A 561 -17.62 18.63 -34.75
CA GLU A 561 -17.50 17.19 -34.98
C GLU A 561 -16.10 16.67 -34.63
N ILE A 562 -16.03 15.38 -34.33
CA ILE A 562 -14.79 14.62 -34.15
C ILE A 562 -14.75 13.56 -35.26
N VAL A 563 -13.73 13.60 -36.10
CA VAL A 563 -13.62 12.72 -37.28
C VAL A 563 -12.43 11.78 -37.12
N ASP A 564 -12.64 10.49 -37.38
CA ASP A 564 -11.54 9.53 -37.52
C ASP A 564 -10.97 9.60 -38.94
N THR A 565 -9.65 9.76 -39.04
CA THR A 565 -8.93 9.88 -40.32
C THR A 565 -8.13 8.63 -40.66
N GLY A 566 -8.15 7.59 -39.81
CA GLY A 566 -7.31 6.39 -39.92
C GLY A 566 -5.87 6.60 -39.44
N ALA A 567 -5.36 7.84 -39.46
CA ALA A 567 -4.06 8.20 -38.88
C ALA A 567 -4.18 8.82 -37.47
N GLY A 568 -5.40 8.98 -36.96
CA GLY A 568 -5.73 9.69 -35.73
C GLY A 568 -7.12 10.35 -35.84
N LYS A 569 -7.43 11.27 -34.91
CA LYS A 569 -8.67 12.03 -34.88
C LYS A 569 -8.43 13.49 -35.24
N VAL A 570 -9.46 14.15 -35.74
CA VAL A 570 -9.47 15.60 -35.95
C VAL A 570 -10.72 16.19 -35.30
N LEU A 571 -10.52 17.16 -34.41
CA LEU A 571 -11.58 18.02 -33.91
C LEU A 571 -11.78 19.16 -34.89
N ARG A 572 -13.00 19.34 -35.38
CA ARG A 572 -13.38 20.51 -36.17
C ARG A 572 -14.12 21.52 -35.31
N PHE A 573 -13.83 22.80 -35.51
CA PHE A 573 -14.43 23.88 -34.73
C PHE A 573 -15.39 24.72 -35.58
N ALA A 574 -16.32 25.42 -34.92
CA ALA A 574 -17.33 26.26 -35.57
C ALA A 574 -16.74 27.45 -36.36
N ASP A 575 -15.51 27.86 -36.05
CA ASP A 575 -14.79 28.91 -36.77
C ASP A 575 -14.03 28.41 -38.01
N GLY A 576 -14.18 27.12 -38.34
CA GLY A 576 -13.55 26.48 -39.50
C GLY A 576 -12.12 25.97 -39.25
N SER A 577 -11.53 26.22 -38.07
CA SER A 577 -10.23 25.65 -37.72
C SER A 577 -10.35 24.19 -37.28
N GLU A 578 -9.23 23.47 -37.33
CA GLU A 578 -9.14 22.05 -36.97
C GLU A 578 -7.97 21.79 -36.00
N LEU A 579 -8.09 20.75 -35.17
CA LEU A 579 -7.04 20.27 -34.28
C LEU A 579 -6.91 18.75 -34.37
N ALA A 580 -5.76 18.27 -34.86
CA ALA A 580 -5.44 16.85 -34.90
C ALA A 580 -5.05 16.33 -33.51
N THR A 581 -5.50 15.11 -33.19
CA THR A 581 -5.18 14.44 -31.92
C THR A 581 -5.31 12.92 -32.04
N ASP A 582 -4.62 12.15 -31.21
CA ASP A 582 -4.78 10.69 -31.20
C ASP A 582 -5.94 10.27 -30.29
N MET A 583 -6.19 11.04 -29.22
CA MET A 583 -7.23 10.74 -28.24
C MET A 583 -7.90 11.98 -27.65
N VAL A 584 -9.14 11.81 -27.22
CA VAL A 584 -9.96 12.88 -26.62
C VAL A 584 -10.43 12.45 -25.25
N VAL A 585 -10.34 13.34 -24.26
CA VAL A 585 -10.92 13.16 -22.92
C VAL A 585 -11.96 14.24 -22.69
N PHE A 586 -13.20 13.85 -22.44
CA PHE A 586 -14.28 14.76 -22.11
C PHE A 586 -14.29 15.07 -20.62
N SER A 587 -14.21 16.37 -20.31
CA SER A 587 -14.34 16.93 -18.96
C SER A 587 -15.14 18.23 -19.00
N ALA A 588 -16.30 18.21 -19.67
CA ALA A 588 -17.18 19.36 -19.86
C ALA A 588 -18.15 19.60 -18.69
N GLY A 589 -17.83 19.08 -17.50
CA GLY A 589 -18.65 19.12 -16.29
C GLY A 589 -19.32 17.79 -15.96
N ILE A 590 -20.10 17.79 -14.88
CA ILE A 590 -20.82 16.62 -14.36
C ILE A 590 -22.33 16.89 -14.30
N ARG A 591 -23.12 15.82 -14.22
CA ARG A 591 -24.57 15.86 -14.00
C ARG A 591 -24.98 14.90 -12.87
N PRO A 592 -25.91 15.30 -11.98
CA PRO A 592 -26.42 14.41 -10.94
C PRO A 592 -26.91 13.08 -11.52
N GLN A 593 -26.59 11.96 -10.86
CA GLN A 593 -27.09 10.65 -11.27
C GLN A 593 -28.50 10.44 -10.71
N ASP A 594 -29.49 11.04 -11.38
CA ASP A 594 -30.90 11.08 -10.95
C ASP A 594 -31.81 10.07 -11.67
N ALA A 595 -31.25 9.19 -12.50
CA ALA A 595 -32.03 8.26 -13.33
C ALA A 595 -32.94 7.34 -12.50
N LEU A 596 -32.46 6.82 -11.36
CA LEU A 596 -33.26 5.98 -10.46
C LEU A 596 -34.43 6.76 -9.85
N ALA A 597 -34.17 7.98 -9.39
CA ALA A 597 -35.18 8.86 -8.82
C ALA A 597 -36.24 9.27 -9.85
N ARG A 598 -35.81 9.53 -11.11
CA ARG A 598 -36.72 9.76 -12.24
C ARG A 598 -37.59 8.54 -12.51
N GLY A 599 -36.99 7.36 -12.57
CA GLY A 599 -37.65 6.10 -12.88
C GLY A 599 -38.70 5.70 -11.83
N CYS A 600 -38.47 6.03 -10.56
CA CYS A 600 -39.43 5.75 -9.50
C CYS A 600 -40.39 6.91 -9.20
N GLY A 601 -40.22 8.09 -9.79
CA GLY A 601 -41.13 9.23 -9.66
C GLY A 601 -40.90 10.11 -8.43
N LEU A 602 -39.65 10.27 -7.99
CA LEU A 602 -39.26 11.28 -7.00
C LEU A 602 -39.19 12.67 -7.64
N VAL A 603 -39.40 13.71 -6.83
CA VAL A 603 -39.29 15.10 -7.28
C VAL A 603 -37.84 15.43 -7.63
N LEU A 604 -37.64 15.97 -8.83
CA LEU A 604 -36.34 16.39 -9.36
C LEU A 604 -36.32 17.90 -9.62
N GLY A 605 -35.13 18.49 -9.65
CA GLY A 605 -34.95 19.87 -10.10
C GLY A 605 -35.14 20.02 -11.61
N GLU A 606 -35.43 21.25 -12.04
CA GLU A 606 -35.58 21.60 -13.47
C GLU A 606 -34.35 21.24 -14.32
N ARG A 607 -33.15 21.28 -13.72
CA ARG A 607 -31.87 20.95 -14.37
C ARG A 607 -31.28 19.61 -13.92
N GLY A 608 -32.10 18.76 -13.31
CA GLY A 608 -31.71 17.49 -12.70
C GLY A 608 -31.32 17.61 -11.22
N GLY A 609 -31.03 16.46 -10.62
CA GLY A 609 -30.78 16.31 -9.19
C GLY A 609 -32.04 15.99 -8.39
N ILE A 610 -31.88 15.18 -7.35
CA ILE A 610 -32.96 14.67 -6.50
C ILE A 610 -33.28 15.73 -5.46
N ALA A 611 -34.48 16.30 -5.48
CA ALA A 611 -34.87 17.34 -4.55
C ALA A 611 -34.89 16.80 -3.11
N ILE A 612 -34.21 17.49 -2.19
CA ILE A 612 -34.16 17.14 -0.78
C ILE A 612 -34.53 18.31 0.15
N ASP A 613 -35.06 17.98 1.33
CA ASP A 613 -35.27 18.92 2.43
C ASP A 613 -34.00 19.11 3.28
N ASN A 614 -34.10 19.90 4.36
CA ASN A 614 -33.00 20.16 5.29
C ASN A 614 -32.56 18.91 6.09
N HIS A 615 -33.31 17.81 6.05
CA HIS A 615 -32.96 16.54 6.68
C HIS A 615 -32.47 15.51 5.65
N CYS A 616 -32.18 15.96 4.42
CA CYS A 616 -31.79 15.13 3.28
C CYS A 616 -32.85 14.11 2.83
N ARG A 617 -34.11 14.30 3.20
CA ARG A 617 -35.25 13.47 2.75
C ARG A 617 -35.73 13.93 1.38
N THR A 618 -36.12 12.99 0.54
CA THR A 618 -36.70 13.28 -0.77
C THR A 618 -38.21 13.57 -0.67
N SER A 619 -38.93 13.61 -1.79
CA SER A 619 -40.40 13.66 -1.80
C SER A 619 -41.08 12.42 -1.21
N ASP A 620 -40.30 11.37 -0.93
CA ASP A 620 -40.72 10.19 -0.16
C ASP A 620 -39.97 10.21 1.19
N GLU A 621 -40.70 10.08 2.29
CA GLU A 621 -40.16 10.20 3.66
C GLU A 621 -39.24 9.02 4.06
N ASP A 622 -39.33 7.89 3.35
CA ASP A 622 -38.50 6.72 3.58
C ASP A 622 -37.25 6.69 2.67
N ILE A 623 -37.13 7.66 1.75
CA ILE A 623 -36.02 7.76 0.80
C ILE A 623 -35.23 9.07 1.03
N PHE A 624 -33.93 8.93 1.22
CA PHE A 624 -32.96 10.01 1.38
C PHE A 624 -32.08 10.13 0.14
N ALA A 625 -31.53 11.31 -0.11
CA ALA A 625 -30.48 11.50 -1.11
C ALA A 625 -29.35 12.38 -0.56
N ILE A 626 -28.10 11.96 -0.80
CA ILE A 626 -26.90 12.64 -0.28
C ILE A 626 -25.81 12.75 -1.35
N GLY A 627 -24.93 13.74 -1.20
CA GLY A 627 -23.81 13.97 -2.11
C GLY A 627 -24.23 14.63 -3.42
N GLU A 628 -23.50 14.37 -4.51
CA GLU A 628 -23.66 15.09 -5.78
C GLU A 628 -25.00 14.83 -6.49
N CYS A 629 -25.71 13.75 -6.13
CA CYS A 629 -27.03 13.45 -6.69
C CYS A 629 -28.14 14.33 -6.08
N ALA A 630 -27.90 14.93 -4.92
CA ALA A 630 -28.89 15.67 -4.16
C ALA A 630 -28.94 17.16 -4.56
N LEU A 631 -30.16 17.69 -4.61
CA LEU A 631 -30.50 19.08 -4.92
C LEU A 631 -31.17 19.70 -3.70
N TRP A 632 -30.49 20.64 -3.05
CA TRP A 632 -30.99 21.33 -1.87
C TRP A 632 -31.24 22.81 -2.19
N GLU A 633 -32.46 23.30 -1.95
CA GLU A 633 -32.90 24.67 -2.30
C GLU A 633 -32.51 25.13 -3.72
N GLY A 634 -32.66 24.23 -4.70
CA GLY A 634 -32.31 24.50 -6.09
C GLY A 634 -30.80 24.54 -6.38
N LYS A 635 -29.95 24.12 -5.44
CA LYS A 635 -28.49 24.10 -5.57
C LYS A 635 -27.93 22.68 -5.54
N ILE A 636 -27.00 22.41 -6.44
CA ILE A 636 -26.14 21.22 -6.44
C ILE A 636 -24.73 21.70 -6.12
N TYR A 637 -24.10 21.08 -5.12
CA TYR A 637 -22.81 21.54 -4.62
C TYR A 637 -21.61 20.96 -5.40
N GLY A 638 -21.69 19.71 -5.88
CA GLY A 638 -20.60 19.11 -6.67
C GLY A 638 -19.24 19.04 -5.95
N LEU A 639 -19.25 19.05 -4.60
CA LEU A 639 -18.07 19.02 -3.75
C LEU A 639 -18.24 17.93 -2.68
N VAL A 640 -17.12 17.35 -2.24
CA VAL A 640 -17.12 16.27 -1.25
C VAL A 640 -17.58 16.73 0.14
N ALA A 641 -17.15 17.92 0.59
CA ALA A 641 -17.44 18.41 1.94
C ALA A 641 -18.96 18.65 2.18
N PRO A 642 -19.71 19.30 1.27
CA PRO A 642 -21.17 19.35 1.36
C PRO A 642 -21.81 17.96 1.38
N GLY A 643 -21.28 17.01 0.60
CA GLY A 643 -21.74 15.62 0.62
C GLY A 643 -21.57 14.94 1.98
N TYR A 644 -20.43 15.14 2.66
CA TYR A 644 -20.23 14.61 4.02
C TYR A 644 -21.13 15.29 5.05
N GLN A 645 -21.42 16.58 4.90
CA GLN A 645 -22.42 17.25 5.75
C GLN A 645 -23.81 16.64 5.55
N MET A 646 -24.22 16.38 4.30
CA MET A 646 -25.46 15.67 4.00
C MET A 646 -25.48 14.25 4.59
N ALA A 647 -24.36 13.51 4.52
CA ALA A 647 -24.22 12.19 5.14
C ALA A 647 -24.43 12.23 6.67
N ARG A 648 -23.85 13.23 7.36
CA ARG A 648 -24.05 13.45 8.81
C ARG A 648 -25.49 13.80 9.16
N VAL A 649 -26.16 14.58 8.31
CA VAL A 649 -27.57 14.97 8.51
C VAL A 649 -28.50 13.78 8.27
N ALA A 650 -28.28 13.00 7.21
CA ALA A 650 -29.08 11.82 6.92
C ALA A 650 -28.93 10.75 8.01
N SER A 651 -27.70 10.48 8.46
CA SER A 651 -27.46 9.52 9.55
C SER A 651 -28.01 10.00 10.90
N ALA A 652 -27.89 11.29 11.23
CA ALA A 652 -28.52 11.88 12.41
C ALA A 652 -30.06 11.73 12.35
N THR A 653 -30.66 12.00 11.18
CA THR A 653 -32.11 11.86 10.98
C THR A 653 -32.56 10.40 11.17
N LEU A 654 -31.82 9.43 10.64
CA LEU A 654 -32.09 8.01 10.84
C LEU A 654 -31.93 7.55 12.30
N ALA A 655 -31.08 8.24 13.08
CA ALA A 655 -30.89 8.01 14.51
C ALA A 655 -31.91 8.76 15.40
N GLY A 656 -32.78 9.58 14.81
CA GLY A 656 -33.72 10.43 15.55
C GLY A 656 -33.08 11.64 16.23
N GLU A 657 -31.89 12.04 15.80
CA GLU A 657 -31.16 13.21 16.29
C GLU A 657 -31.57 14.48 15.54
N ALA A 658 -31.62 15.62 16.23
CA ALA A 658 -31.89 16.91 15.61
C ALA A 658 -30.63 17.45 14.91
N ASN A 659 -30.61 17.40 13.57
CA ASN A 659 -29.57 18.02 12.77
C ASN A 659 -30.14 18.41 11.39
N VAL A 660 -29.67 19.53 10.83
CA VAL A 660 -30.17 20.05 9.55
C VAL A 660 -29.03 20.51 8.65
N PHE A 661 -29.18 20.27 7.36
CA PHE A 661 -28.33 20.83 6.32
C PHE A 661 -28.81 22.25 5.99
N THR A 662 -27.93 23.24 6.19
CA THR A 662 -28.21 24.67 5.98
C THR A 662 -27.45 25.24 4.79
N GLY A 663 -27.02 24.36 3.87
CA GLY A 663 -26.14 24.70 2.77
C GLY A 663 -24.66 24.63 3.15
N ALA A 664 -23.79 24.91 2.17
CA ALA A 664 -22.36 24.85 2.33
C ALA A 664 -21.62 25.95 1.54
N ASP A 665 -20.39 26.24 1.96
CA ASP A 665 -19.51 27.17 1.25
C ASP A 665 -18.95 26.54 -0.04
N MET A 666 -18.89 27.34 -1.10
CA MET A 666 -18.43 26.93 -2.43
C MET A 666 -16.99 27.37 -2.71
N SER A 667 -16.28 27.89 -1.71
CA SER A 667 -14.90 28.32 -1.87
C SER A 667 -13.99 27.13 -2.19
N THR A 668 -13.09 27.33 -3.12
CA THR A 668 -12.18 26.30 -3.62
C THR A 668 -10.75 26.82 -3.62
N LYS A 669 -9.82 25.97 -3.18
CA LYS A 669 -8.38 26.15 -3.36
C LYS A 669 -7.80 24.86 -3.90
N LEU A 670 -7.14 24.95 -5.04
CA LEU A 670 -6.68 23.82 -5.84
C LEU A 670 -5.28 24.08 -6.38
N LYS A 671 -4.60 23.00 -6.74
CA LYS A 671 -3.27 23.04 -7.33
C LYS A 671 -3.28 22.40 -8.71
N LEU A 672 -3.62 23.18 -9.72
CA LEU A 672 -3.83 22.71 -11.09
C LEU A 672 -2.51 22.73 -11.86
N LEU A 673 -1.99 21.58 -12.28
CA LEU A 673 -0.65 21.42 -12.89
C LEU A 673 0.48 22.07 -12.07
N GLY A 674 0.35 22.09 -10.74
CA GLY A 674 1.33 22.73 -9.85
C GLY A 674 1.11 24.24 -9.64
N VAL A 675 0.09 24.84 -10.25
CA VAL A 675 -0.30 26.25 -10.07
C VAL A 675 -1.34 26.36 -8.96
N ASP A 676 -1.08 27.20 -7.96
CA ASP A 676 -2.06 27.51 -6.92
C ASP A 676 -3.17 28.41 -7.50
N VAL A 677 -4.42 27.96 -7.38
CA VAL A 677 -5.62 28.69 -7.79
C VAL A 677 -6.64 28.63 -6.66
N ALA A 678 -7.20 29.77 -6.28
CA ALA A 678 -8.27 29.82 -5.32
C ALA A 678 -9.34 30.85 -5.67
N SER A 679 -10.59 30.53 -5.34
CA SER A 679 -11.76 31.39 -5.51
C SER A 679 -12.70 31.19 -4.33
N PHE A 680 -13.23 32.28 -3.80
CA PHE A 680 -14.11 32.26 -2.62
C PHE A 680 -15.17 33.36 -2.70
N GLY A 681 -16.34 33.09 -2.12
CA GLY A 681 -17.47 34.02 -2.07
C GLY A 681 -17.88 34.60 -3.44
N ASP A 682 -18.21 35.89 -3.43
CA ASP A 682 -18.53 36.66 -4.63
C ASP A 682 -17.27 37.15 -5.36
N ALA A 683 -16.52 36.20 -5.92
CA ALA A 683 -15.29 36.46 -6.70
C ALA A 683 -15.50 37.40 -7.92
N HIS A 684 -16.73 37.44 -8.44
CA HIS A 684 -17.11 38.21 -9.63
C HIS A 684 -17.70 39.59 -9.32
N ALA A 685 -17.84 39.96 -8.04
CA ALA A 685 -18.48 41.21 -7.62
C ALA A 685 -19.90 41.39 -8.17
N ARG A 686 -20.71 40.33 -8.12
CA ARG A 686 -22.13 40.35 -8.52
C ARG A 686 -23.00 41.13 -7.52
N THR A 687 -22.55 41.25 -6.27
CA THR A 687 -23.23 42.00 -5.22
C THR A 687 -23.33 43.48 -5.63
N PRO A 688 -24.54 44.07 -5.70
CA PRO A 688 -24.71 45.46 -6.11
C PRO A 688 -23.88 46.42 -5.27
N GLY A 689 -23.11 47.29 -5.93
CA GLY A 689 -22.27 48.28 -5.27
C GLY A 689 -20.97 47.74 -4.68
N ALA A 690 -20.66 46.46 -4.86
CA ALA A 690 -19.38 45.88 -4.44
C ALA A 690 -18.18 46.57 -5.12
N GLN A 691 -17.08 46.66 -4.40
CA GLN A 691 -15.82 47.20 -4.88
C GLN A 691 -14.78 46.08 -4.98
N SER A 692 -13.77 46.24 -5.83
CA SER A 692 -12.72 45.24 -5.98
C SER A 692 -11.33 45.86 -5.98
N TYR A 693 -10.40 45.24 -5.26
CA TYR A 693 -8.98 45.55 -5.28
C TYR A 693 -8.23 44.43 -5.98
N GLN A 694 -7.28 44.78 -6.85
CA GLN A 694 -6.52 43.82 -7.64
C GLN A 694 -5.02 44.14 -7.63
N TRP A 695 -4.21 43.08 -7.59
CA TRP A 695 -2.76 43.15 -7.63
C TRP A 695 -2.20 42.08 -8.55
N THR A 696 -1.29 42.48 -9.43
CA THR A 696 -0.66 41.61 -10.43
C THR A 696 0.85 41.74 -10.38
N HIS A 697 1.55 40.62 -10.18
CA HIS A 697 3.00 40.54 -10.31
C HIS A 697 3.37 39.78 -11.60
N GLY A 698 3.56 40.51 -12.70
CA GLY A 698 3.79 39.94 -14.04
C GLY A 698 4.91 38.88 -14.10
N PRO A 699 6.16 39.17 -13.68
CA PRO A 699 7.27 38.22 -13.77
C PRO A 699 7.10 36.92 -12.97
N GLN A 700 6.49 36.99 -11.78
CA GLN A 700 6.18 35.82 -10.95
C GLN A 700 4.84 35.16 -11.36
N GLN A 701 4.11 35.79 -12.29
CA GLN A 701 2.80 35.39 -12.78
C GLN A 701 1.78 35.24 -11.63
N ILE A 702 1.76 36.20 -10.70
CA ILE A 702 0.81 36.19 -9.57
C ILE A 702 -0.32 37.18 -9.87
N TYR A 703 -1.55 36.76 -9.62
CA TYR A 703 -2.74 37.61 -9.65
C TYR A 703 -3.53 37.41 -8.36
N LYS A 704 -3.92 38.50 -7.70
CA LYS A 704 -4.74 38.49 -6.51
C LYS A 704 -5.82 39.55 -6.61
N LYS A 705 -7.05 39.19 -6.25
CA LYS A 705 -8.20 40.09 -6.18
C LYS A 705 -9.02 39.78 -4.95
N ILE A 706 -9.51 40.83 -4.31
CA ILE A 706 -10.56 40.75 -3.28
C ILE A 706 -11.74 41.61 -3.69
N VAL A 707 -12.92 41.20 -3.27
CA VAL A 707 -14.20 41.89 -3.47
C VAL A 707 -14.76 42.24 -2.10
N VAL A 708 -15.18 43.49 -1.92
CA VAL A 708 -15.61 44.05 -0.64
C VAL A 708 -16.97 44.75 -0.80
N SER A 709 -17.67 44.95 0.31
CA SER A 709 -18.94 45.68 0.36
C SER A 709 -18.80 47.14 -0.07
N ALA A 710 -19.91 47.78 -0.46
CA ALA A 710 -19.95 49.18 -0.89
C ALA A 710 -19.39 50.17 0.17
N ASP A 711 -19.51 49.82 1.45
CA ASP A 711 -19.01 50.61 2.59
C ASP A 711 -17.60 50.20 3.06
N ASN A 712 -16.96 49.27 2.35
CA ASN A 712 -15.61 48.79 2.57
C ASN A 712 -15.36 48.07 3.91
N LYS A 713 -16.42 47.54 4.55
CA LYS A 713 -16.33 46.90 5.87
C LYS A 713 -16.29 45.38 5.85
N THR A 714 -16.86 44.76 4.82
CA THR A 714 -17.04 43.31 4.73
C THR A 714 -16.36 42.75 3.50
N LEU A 715 -15.63 41.64 3.67
CA LEU A 715 -15.06 40.87 2.57
C LEU A 715 -16.15 39.98 1.96
N LEU A 716 -16.44 40.15 0.67
CA LEU A 716 -17.48 39.41 -0.03
C LEU A 716 -16.94 38.21 -0.82
N GLY A 717 -15.67 38.27 -1.26
CA GLY A 717 -15.06 37.21 -2.05
C GLY A 717 -13.68 37.57 -2.59
N GLY A 718 -13.13 36.72 -3.46
CA GLY A 718 -11.85 36.98 -4.10
C GLY A 718 -11.33 35.87 -5.00
N VAL A 719 -10.25 36.18 -5.74
CA VAL A 719 -9.56 35.30 -6.70
C VAL A 719 -8.06 35.38 -6.45
N LEU A 720 -7.39 34.23 -6.32
CA LEU A 720 -5.93 34.14 -6.15
C LEU A 720 -5.37 33.15 -7.17
N VAL A 721 -4.40 33.55 -7.98
CA VAL A 721 -3.74 32.71 -9.00
C VAL A 721 -2.23 32.87 -8.90
N GLY A 722 -1.52 31.74 -8.90
CA GLY A 722 -0.07 31.66 -8.80
C GLY A 722 0.48 31.69 -7.38
N ASP A 723 -0.18 32.43 -6.48
CA ASP A 723 0.09 32.41 -5.04
C ASP A 723 -1.23 32.56 -4.28
N ALA A 724 -1.63 31.51 -3.57
CA ALA A 724 -2.83 31.46 -2.74
C ALA A 724 -2.49 31.31 -1.25
N SER A 725 -1.37 31.88 -0.81
CA SER A 725 -0.90 31.83 0.59
C SER A 725 -1.91 32.48 1.54
N GLU A 726 -2.52 33.59 1.14
CA GLU A 726 -3.51 34.33 1.95
C GLU A 726 -4.92 33.73 1.93
N TYR A 727 -5.20 32.72 1.09
CA TYR A 727 -6.54 32.13 0.93
C TYR A 727 -7.17 31.75 2.28
N ALA A 728 -6.42 31.03 3.12
CA ALA A 728 -6.95 30.50 4.36
C ALA A 728 -7.42 31.63 5.29
N THR A 729 -6.68 32.73 5.34
CA THR A 729 -7.02 33.91 6.13
C THR A 729 -8.22 34.64 5.53
N LEU A 730 -8.20 34.93 4.23
CA LEU A 730 -9.25 35.69 3.55
C LEU A 730 -10.60 34.98 3.61
N VAL A 731 -10.63 33.65 3.39
CA VAL A 731 -11.85 32.86 3.49
C VAL A 731 -12.42 32.89 4.91
N GLN A 732 -11.57 32.83 5.93
CA GLN A 732 -12.04 32.93 7.33
C GLN A 732 -12.55 34.34 7.66
N MET A 733 -11.93 35.39 7.12
CA MET A 733 -12.43 36.75 7.28
C MET A 733 -13.84 36.91 6.68
N MET A 734 -14.06 36.33 5.50
CA MET A 734 -15.37 36.32 4.85
C MET A 734 -16.39 35.47 5.63
N LEU A 735 -16.07 34.21 5.96
CA LEU A 735 -17.01 33.28 6.58
C LEU A 735 -17.41 33.68 8.01
N ASN A 736 -16.60 34.47 8.70
CA ASN A 736 -16.86 34.91 10.08
C ASN A 736 -17.15 36.42 10.19
N ASP A 737 -17.46 37.10 9.07
CA ASP A 737 -17.77 38.54 9.01
C ASP A 737 -16.75 39.41 9.77
N ILE A 738 -15.45 39.09 9.64
CA ILE A 738 -14.39 39.82 10.33
C ILE A 738 -14.25 41.22 9.70
N PRO A 739 -14.30 42.30 10.48
CA PRO A 739 -14.15 43.66 9.97
C PRO A 739 -12.85 43.86 9.18
N LEU A 740 -12.96 44.49 8.02
CA LEU A 740 -11.81 44.82 7.18
C LEU A 740 -10.93 45.92 7.80
N PRO A 741 -9.61 45.91 7.54
CA PRO A 741 -8.75 47.04 7.87
C PRO A 741 -9.16 48.27 7.05
N LYS A 742 -8.72 49.47 7.51
CA LYS A 742 -9.00 50.74 6.84
C LYS A 742 -8.63 50.74 5.35
N ASP A 743 -7.54 50.06 5.02
CA ASP A 743 -7.00 49.91 3.65
C ASP A 743 -6.99 48.40 3.26
N PRO A 744 -8.11 47.85 2.75
CA PRO A 744 -8.25 46.41 2.46
C PRO A 744 -7.28 45.85 1.43
N GLU A 745 -6.78 46.66 0.49
CA GLU A 745 -5.81 46.23 -0.51
C GLU A 745 -4.53 45.67 0.11
N THR A 746 -4.19 46.09 1.33
CA THR A 746 -3.02 45.60 2.08
C THR A 746 -3.07 44.11 2.35
N LEU A 747 -4.27 43.50 2.34
CA LEU A 747 -4.46 42.06 2.53
C LEU A 747 -3.87 41.22 1.39
N ILE A 748 -3.79 41.78 0.17
CA ILE A 748 -3.29 41.07 -1.03
C ILE A 748 -1.94 41.56 -1.54
N LEU A 749 -1.45 42.71 -1.06
CA LEU A 749 -0.13 43.24 -1.42
C LEU A 749 1.01 42.45 -0.77
N PRO A 750 2.23 42.41 -1.35
CA PRO A 750 3.38 41.76 -0.73
C PRO A 750 3.77 42.43 0.59
N ALA A 751 4.25 41.64 1.56
CA ALA A 751 4.68 42.19 2.85
C ALA A 751 5.93 43.07 2.66
N VAL A 752 5.90 44.29 3.18
CA VAL A 752 7.05 45.19 3.21
C VAL A 752 7.76 45.00 4.55
N ALA A 753 9.10 44.96 4.58
CA ALA A 753 9.84 44.80 5.82
C ALA A 753 9.42 45.89 6.84
N GLY A 754 8.90 45.47 8.00
CA GLY A 754 8.42 46.36 9.07
C GLY A 754 6.93 46.69 9.04
N SER A 755 6.15 46.20 8.08
CA SER A 755 4.68 46.35 8.09
C SER A 755 4.03 45.46 9.15
N ALA A 756 2.94 45.93 9.76
CA ALA A 756 2.11 45.13 10.66
C ALA A 756 1.65 43.82 9.96
N PRO A 757 1.38 42.74 10.73
CA PRO A 757 0.88 41.48 10.16
C PRO A 757 -0.36 41.72 9.29
N LYS A 758 -0.38 41.12 8.11
CA LYS A 758 -1.45 41.31 7.09
C LYS A 758 -2.87 40.95 7.57
N ALA A 759 -3.04 40.30 8.72
CA ALA A 759 -4.36 39.93 9.23
C ALA A 759 -4.38 39.78 10.75
N LEU A 760 -5.58 39.88 11.31
CA LEU A 760 -5.93 39.36 12.63
C LEU A 760 -5.60 37.85 12.64
N GLY A 761 -4.59 37.45 13.43
CA GLY A 761 -4.14 36.06 13.50
C GLY A 761 -5.25 35.10 13.98
N VAL A 762 -4.95 33.79 14.01
CA VAL A 762 -5.89 32.73 14.48
C VAL A 762 -6.55 33.02 15.83
N ALA A 763 -5.97 33.90 16.64
CA ALA A 763 -6.55 34.42 17.88
C ALA A 763 -7.95 35.04 17.68
N ALA A 764 -8.20 35.76 16.59
CA ALA A 764 -9.45 36.46 16.34
C ALA A 764 -10.59 35.58 15.80
N LEU A 765 -10.28 34.34 15.40
CA LEU A 765 -11.29 33.40 14.94
C LEU A 765 -12.13 32.89 16.13
N PRO A 766 -13.47 32.81 16.02
CA PRO A 766 -14.29 32.16 17.04
C PRO A 766 -13.97 30.65 17.12
N GLU A 767 -14.30 30.00 18.24
CA GLU A 767 -14.08 28.54 18.37
C GLU A 767 -14.86 27.73 17.32
N SER A 768 -16.04 28.20 16.94
CA SER A 768 -16.87 27.61 15.88
C SER A 768 -16.31 27.78 14.46
N ALA A 769 -15.25 28.57 14.26
CA ALA A 769 -14.69 28.82 12.94
C ALA A 769 -14.22 27.51 12.29
N GLN A 770 -14.77 27.17 11.13
CA GLN A 770 -14.43 25.95 10.42
C GLN A 770 -13.03 26.06 9.80
N ILE A 771 -12.07 25.27 10.28
CA ILE A 771 -10.68 25.27 9.80
C ILE A 771 -10.47 24.23 8.69
N CYS A 772 -11.04 23.04 8.83
CA CYS A 772 -11.01 21.99 7.81
C CYS A 772 -12.42 21.69 7.30
N SER A 773 -12.74 22.14 6.09
CA SER A 773 -14.04 21.88 5.47
C SER A 773 -14.26 20.40 5.15
N CYS A 774 -13.24 19.70 4.62
CA CYS A 774 -13.34 18.27 4.24
C CYS A 774 -13.79 17.36 5.39
N HIS A 775 -13.35 17.62 6.61
CA HIS A 775 -13.66 16.78 7.77
C HIS A 775 -14.56 17.49 8.80
N ASN A 776 -15.01 18.70 8.47
CA ASN A 776 -15.78 19.60 9.34
C ASN A 776 -15.12 19.84 10.71
N VAL A 777 -13.83 20.18 10.72
CA VAL A 777 -13.06 20.44 11.96
C VAL A 777 -13.01 21.94 12.22
N SER A 778 -13.47 22.36 13.39
CA SER A 778 -13.46 23.74 13.87
C SER A 778 -12.13 24.13 14.54
N LYS A 779 -11.95 25.42 14.84
CA LYS A 779 -10.85 25.90 15.68
C LYS A 779 -10.93 25.26 17.07
N GLY A 780 -12.13 25.19 17.64
CA GLY A 780 -12.39 24.57 18.95
C GLY A 780 -11.94 23.12 19.00
N ASP A 781 -12.24 22.32 17.97
CA ASP A 781 -11.81 20.92 17.90
C ASP A 781 -10.29 20.75 17.92
N ILE A 782 -9.57 21.62 17.20
CA ILE A 782 -8.09 21.61 17.19
C ILE A 782 -7.55 22.05 18.54
N CYS A 783 -8.09 23.12 19.12
CA CYS A 783 -7.72 23.59 20.45
C CYS A 783 -7.97 22.51 21.52
N GLN A 784 -9.08 21.77 21.43
CA GLN A 784 -9.38 20.66 22.32
C GLN A 784 -8.42 19.49 22.10
N ALA A 785 -8.09 19.15 20.86
CA ALA A 785 -7.11 18.10 20.56
C ALA A 785 -5.73 18.42 21.15
N VAL A 786 -5.27 19.67 21.04
CA VAL A 786 -4.03 20.14 21.67
C VAL A 786 -4.12 20.05 23.19
N SER A 787 -5.25 20.49 23.77
CA SER A 787 -5.50 20.39 25.21
C SER A 787 -5.52 18.95 25.72
N ASN A 788 -5.89 17.99 24.86
CA ASN A 788 -5.85 16.56 25.13
C ASN A 788 -4.47 15.92 24.87
N GLY A 789 -3.44 16.71 24.55
CA GLY A 789 -2.05 16.27 24.42
C GLY A 789 -1.51 16.18 22.99
N ALA A 790 -2.23 16.66 21.96
CA ALA A 790 -1.70 16.71 20.60
C ALA A 790 -0.69 17.86 20.43
N THR A 791 0.61 17.58 20.57
CA THR A 791 1.68 18.60 20.55
C THR A 791 2.33 18.82 19.18
N ASP A 792 1.94 18.06 18.16
CA ASP A 792 2.44 18.22 16.79
C ASP A 792 1.33 17.98 15.74
N ILE A 793 1.62 18.35 14.49
CA ILE A 793 0.65 18.28 13.39
C ILE A 793 0.23 16.84 13.06
N GLY A 794 1.10 15.84 13.31
CA GLY A 794 0.80 14.43 13.11
C GLY A 794 -0.26 13.96 14.10
N ALA A 795 -0.08 14.30 15.37
CA ALA A 795 -1.07 14.02 16.42
C ALA A 795 -2.42 14.72 16.14
N VAL A 796 -2.40 16.01 15.75
CA VAL A 796 -3.64 16.72 15.40
C VAL A 796 -4.35 16.05 14.21
N LYS A 797 -3.61 15.65 13.17
CA LYS A 797 -4.15 14.89 12.02
C LYS A 797 -4.78 13.57 12.44
N GLN A 798 -4.15 12.84 13.35
CA GLN A 798 -4.64 11.55 13.82
C GLN A 798 -5.95 11.70 14.62
N CYS A 799 -6.02 12.69 15.51
CA CYS A 799 -7.17 12.90 16.39
C CYS A 799 -8.37 13.54 15.68
N THR A 800 -8.12 14.54 14.82
CA THR A 800 -9.20 15.36 14.22
C THR A 800 -9.48 15.03 12.77
N LYS A 801 -8.60 14.26 12.10
CA LYS A 801 -8.57 14.10 10.63
C LYS A 801 -8.32 15.39 9.84
N ALA A 802 -8.20 16.56 10.47
CA ALA A 802 -7.91 17.81 9.77
C ALA A 802 -6.66 17.67 8.89
N ALA A 803 -6.66 18.26 7.70
CA ALA A 803 -5.55 18.18 6.73
C ALA A 803 -5.20 16.78 6.19
N THR A 804 -6.08 15.79 6.35
CA THR A 804 -5.93 14.44 5.74
C THR A 804 -6.78 14.24 4.47
N GLY A 805 -7.79 15.09 4.23
CA GLY A 805 -8.55 15.14 2.97
C GLY A 805 -7.76 15.88 1.88
N CYS A 806 -8.24 17.06 1.43
CA CYS A 806 -7.54 17.84 0.39
C CYS A 806 -6.23 18.51 0.83
N GLY A 807 -5.90 18.50 2.14
CA GLY A 807 -4.68 19.10 2.69
C GLY A 807 -4.63 20.64 2.70
N GLY A 808 -5.58 21.36 2.08
CA GLY A 808 -5.56 22.81 1.91
C GLY A 808 -5.51 23.62 3.21
N CYS A 809 -6.03 23.09 4.31
CA CYS A 809 -6.04 23.72 5.63
C CYS A 809 -4.77 23.48 6.46
N SER A 810 -3.79 22.71 5.99
CA SER A 810 -2.62 22.27 6.79
C SER A 810 -1.88 23.41 7.49
N ALA A 811 -1.68 24.53 6.79
CA ALA A 811 -0.99 25.69 7.33
C ALA A 811 -1.80 26.35 8.47
N LEU A 812 -3.12 26.50 8.28
CA LEU A 812 -4.00 27.10 9.28
C LEU A 812 -4.18 26.18 10.51
N VAL A 813 -4.28 24.87 10.29
CA VAL A 813 -4.28 23.86 11.38
C VAL A 813 -3.01 24.00 12.24
N LYS A 814 -1.84 24.13 11.60
CA LYS A 814 -0.58 24.34 12.31
C LYS A 814 -0.58 25.63 13.12
N GLN A 815 -1.08 26.73 12.55
CA GLN A 815 -1.18 28.02 13.25
C GLN A 815 -2.11 27.95 14.46
N VAL A 816 -3.28 27.31 14.35
CA VAL A 816 -4.22 27.12 15.48
C VAL A 816 -3.58 26.26 16.56
N MET A 817 -2.89 25.18 16.17
CA MET A 817 -2.16 24.31 17.09
C MET A 817 -1.07 25.07 17.85
N GLU A 818 -0.21 25.81 17.14
CA GLU A 818 0.84 26.63 17.75
C GLU A 818 0.27 27.72 18.66
N PHE A 819 -0.85 28.34 18.29
CA PHE A 819 -1.56 29.30 19.12
C PHE A 819 -2.07 28.69 20.43
N GLN A 820 -2.71 27.52 20.37
CA GLN A 820 -3.20 26.85 21.58
C GLN A 820 -2.05 26.38 22.48
N LEU A 821 -0.96 25.84 21.91
CA LEU A 821 0.24 25.47 22.66
C LEU A 821 0.84 26.68 23.39
N ALA A 822 0.96 27.82 22.70
CA ALA A 822 1.44 29.05 23.31
C ALA A 822 0.50 29.56 24.42
N ALA A 823 -0.82 29.48 24.22
CA ALA A 823 -1.81 29.85 25.24
C ALA A 823 -1.74 28.98 26.51
N GLN A 824 -1.27 27.73 26.37
CA GLN A 824 -1.02 26.80 27.48
C GLN A 824 0.37 26.94 28.10
N GLY A 825 1.16 27.94 27.70
CA GLY A 825 2.51 28.17 28.23
C GLY A 825 3.56 27.20 27.68
N VAL A 826 3.26 26.44 26.62
CA VAL A 826 4.23 25.59 25.92
C VAL A 826 5.09 26.48 25.03
N GLU A 827 6.34 26.70 25.43
CA GLU A 827 7.31 27.49 24.67
C GLU A 827 7.76 26.71 23.41
N VAL A 828 7.34 27.16 22.23
CA VAL A 828 7.80 26.60 20.94
C VAL A 828 9.22 27.09 20.65
N LYS A 829 10.22 26.44 21.25
CA LYS A 829 11.64 26.79 21.02
C LYS A 829 12.09 26.36 19.63
N LYS A 830 12.83 27.24 18.95
CA LYS A 830 13.49 26.95 17.65
C LYS A 830 14.93 26.42 17.83
N ASP A 831 15.29 26.16 19.07
CA ASP A 831 16.60 25.70 19.50
C ASP A 831 16.90 24.33 18.90
N ILE A 832 18.13 24.12 18.45
CA ILE A 832 18.56 22.81 17.98
C ILE A 832 18.60 21.80 19.14
N CYS A 833 19.10 22.24 20.29
CA CYS A 833 19.16 21.48 21.54
C CYS A 833 19.57 22.42 22.68
N GLU A 834 19.65 21.90 23.90
CA GLU A 834 20.12 22.64 25.09
C GLU A 834 21.50 23.32 24.94
N HIS A 835 22.35 22.85 24.02
CA HIS A 835 23.68 23.42 23.79
C HIS A 835 23.67 24.65 22.89
N PHE A 836 22.64 24.82 22.05
CA PHE A 836 22.53 25.91 21.08
C PHE A 836 21.09 26.40 20.98
N ALA A 837 20.83 27.57 21.55
CA ALA A 837 19.55 28.29 21.45
C ALA A 837 19.39 28.99 20.08
N TYR A 838 19.70 28.27 19.02
CA TYR A 838 19.68 28.75 17.64
C TYR A 838 19.10 27.66 16.74
N SER A 839 18.42 28.09 15.68
CA SER A 839 18.03 27.21 14.58
C SER A 839 19.23 26.84 13.70
N ARG A 840 19.06 25.82 12.85
CA ARG A 840 20.09 25.41 11.87
C ARG A 840 20.55 26.54 10.96
N GLN A 841 19.60 27.37 10.50
CA GLN A 841 19.91 28.47 9.58
C GLN A 841 20.73 29.56 10.28
N GLU A 842 20.42 29.86 11.53
CA GLU A 842 21.18 30.82 12.34
C GLU A 842 22.59 30.32 12.61
N ILE A 843 22.77 29.04 12.98
CA ILE A 843 24.10 28.45 13.13
C ILE A 843 24.91 28.56 11.82
N TYR A 844 24.30 28.29 10.67
CA TYR A 844 24.97 28.44 9.38
C TYR A 844 25.44 29.89 9.13
N HIS A 845 24.58 30.87 9.40
CA HIS A 845 24.96 32.29 9.29
C HIS A 845 26.08 32.68 10.26
N LEU A 846 25.98 32.24 11.52
CA LEU A 846 27.01 32.51 12.54
C LEU A 846 28.37 31.97 12.10
N VAL A 847 28.42 30.76 11.55
CA VAL A 847 29.65 30.15 11.04
C VAL A 847 30.23 30.94 9.87
N ARG A 848 29.40 31.30 8.88
CA ARG A 848 29.85 32.02 7.67
C ARG A 848 30.31 33.44 7.96
N VAL A 849 29.52 34.21 8.70
CA VAL A 849 29.77 35.63 8.97
C VAL A 849 30.98 35.80 9.88
N ASN A 850 31.07 35.00 10.94
CA ASN A 850 32.13 35.13 11.93
C ASN A 850 33.37 34.28 11.63
N ARG A 851 33.42 33.67 10.44
CA ARG A 851 34.53 32.81 9.97
C ARG A 851 34.93 31.77 11.03
N ILE A 852 33.95 31.00 11.51
CA ILE A 852 34.18 29.98 12.53
C ILE A 852 34.62 28.69 11.85
N HIS A 853 35.78 28.16 12.22
CA HIS A 853 36.37 26.98 11.58
C HIS A 853 36.25 25.71 12.44
N THR A 854 35.98 25.81 13.74
CA THR A 854 35.94 24.64 14.63
C THR A 854 34.70 24.60 15.52
N PHE A 855 34.35 23.40 16.02
CA PHE A 855 33.24 23.25 16.96
C PHE A 855 33.52 23.97 18.28
N GLU A 856 34.73 23.87 18.84
CA GLU A 856 35.15 24.64 20.02
C GLU A 856 34.91 26.15 19.84
N GLN A 857 35.26 26.72 18.68
CA GLN A 857 35.03 28.13 18.41
C GLN A 857 33.53 28.49 18.37
N LEU A 858 32.70 27.61 17.83
CA LEU A 858 31.25 27.83 17.76
C LEU A 858 30.60 27.69 19.14
N ILE A 859 30.90 26.61 19.86
CA ILE A 859 30.27 26.33 21.16
C ILE A 859 30.74 27.29 22.25
N SER A 860 32.00 27.75 22.22
CA SER A 860 32.50 28.73 23.20
C SER A 860 31.92 30.13 23.02
N ARG A 861 31.50 30.48 21.79
CA ARG A 861 30.98 31.82 21.47
C ARG A 861 29.46 31.90 21.45
N TYR A 862 28.80 30.82 21.01
CA TYR A 862 27.36 30.82 20.71
C TYR A 862 26.64 29.59 21.28
N GLY A 863 27.27 28.85 22.18
CA GLY A 863 26.66 27.69 22.82
C GLY A 863 27.12 27.50 24.25
N GLN A 864 26.79 26.34 24.81
CA GLN A 864 27.17 25.95 26.17
C GLN A 864 27.40 24.43 26.25
N GLY A 865 28.20 23.99 27.23
CA GLY A 865 28.51 22.57 27.45
C GLY A 865 29.49 21.97 26.43
N HIS A 866 29.45 20.65 26.26
CA HIS A 866 30.38 19.90 25.41
C HIS A 866 29.78 19.41 24.08
N GLY A 867 28.49 19.70 23.85
CA GLY A 867 27.73 19.26 22.69
C GLY A 867 27.24 17.81 22.77
N CYS A 868 26.07 17.56 22.18
CA CYS A 868 25.42 16.25 22.12
C CYS A 868 25.43 15.64 20.72
N GLU A 869 24.79 14.47 20.60
CA GLU A 869 24.56 13.73 19.36
C GLU A 869 23.70 14.48 18.32
N ILE A 870 23.01 15.55 18.70
CA ILE A 870 22.22 16.38 17.79
C ILE A 870 23.09 17.50 17.19
N CYS A 871 23.76 18.30 18.03
CA CYS A 871 24.47 19.49 17.56
C CYS A 871 25.83 19.19 16.94
N LYS A 872 26.59 18.17 17.41
CA LYS A 872 27.91 17.85 16.85
C LYS A 872 27.83 17.45 15.37
N PRO A 873 26.94 16.53 14.94
CA PRO A 873 26.80 16.21 13.52
C PRO A 873 26.27 17.38 12.69
N LEU A 874 25.37 18.21 13.25
CA LEU A 874 24.86 19.40 12.58
C LEU A 874 25.97 20.40 12.30
N VAL A 875 26.79 20.73 13.31
CA VAL A 875 27.89 21.68 13.17
C VAL A 875 28.98 21.12 12.27
N GLY A 876 29.30 19.83 12.38
CA GLY A 876 30.21 19.16 11.44
C GLY A 876 29.74 19.30 9.99
N SER A 877 28.44 19.13 9.73
CA SER A 877 27.86 19.38 8.41
C SER A 877 27.98 20.85 7.98
N VAL A 878 27.70 21.81 8.87
CA VAL A 878 27.78 23.24 8.55
C VAL A 878 29.21 23.66 8.23
N LEU A 879 30.19 23.28 9.07
CA LEU A 879 31.60 23.60 8.86
C LEU A 879 32.11 23.00 7.54
N ALA A 880 31.73 21.76 7.22
CA ALA A 880 32.09 21.14 5.97
C ALA A 880 31.48 21.86 4.75
N SER A 881 30.21 22.29 4.83
CA SER A 881 29.58 23.08 3.78
C SER A 881 30.17 24.48 3.62
N CYS A 882 30.76 25.05 4.67
CA CYS A 882 31.35 26.39 4.64
C CYS A 882 32.80 26.39 4.16
N TRP A 883 33.60 25.41 4.61
CA TRP A 883 35.07 25.44 4.48
C TRP A 883 35.66 24.16 3.86
N ASN A 884 34.96 23.03 3.95
CA ASN A 884 35.37 21.73 3.40
C ASN A 884 36.81 21.30 3.74
N GLU A 885 37.25 21.50 4.98
CA GLU A 885 38.60 21.15 5.43
C GLU A 885 38.80 19.63 5.64
N TYR A 886 40.07 19.18 5.65
CA TYR A 886 40.43 17.77 5.82
C TYR A 886 39.96 17.19 7.18
N LEU A 887 39.24 16.06 7.12
CA LEU A 887 38.51 15.48 8.26
C LEU A 887 39.39 14.97 9.40
N LEU A 888 40.59 14.48 9.09
CA LEU A 888 41.51 13.96 10.11
C LEU A 888 42.37 15.05 10.74
N LYS A 889 42.14 16.33 10.43
CA LYS A 889 42.72 17.41 11.24
C LYS A 889 42.22 17.25 12.69
N PRO A 890 43.09 17.43 13.70
CA PRO A 890 42.72 17.25 15.11
C PRO A 890 41.45 17.99 15.54
N ALA A 891 41.19 19.17 14.95
CA ALA A 891 40.02 19.99 15.25
C ALA A 891 38.67 19.46 14.71
N HIS A 892 38.69 18.60 13.68
CA HIS A 892 37.47 18.08 13.02
C HIS A 892 37.18 16.63 13.41
N LEU A 893 38.20 15.89 13.85
CA LEU A 893 38.14 14.48 14.22
C LEU A 893 37.05 14.17 15.27
N PRO A 894 36.80 14.99 16.31
CA PRO A 894 35.75 14.73 17.30
C PRO A 894 34.31 14.87 16.75
N LEU A 895 34.15 15.46 15.56
CA LEU A 895 32.86 15.67 14.90
C LEU A 895 32.53 14.57 13.89
N GLN A 896 33.50 13.70 13.58
CA GLN A 896 33.33 12.63 12.62
C GLN A 896 32.77 11.39 13.31
N ASP A 897 31.85 10.70 12.64
CA ASP A 897 31.44 9.37 13.07
C ASP A 897 32.55 8.34 12.80
N THR A 898 32.39 7.14 13.37
CA THR A 898 33.36 6.04 13.26
C THR A 898 33.73 5.74 11.81
N ASN A 899 32.80 5.90 10.87
CA ASN A 899 33.04 5.57 9.47
C ASN A 899 33.90 6.63 8.76
N ASP A 900 33.59 7.91 9.01
CA ASP A 900 34.37 9.03 8.46
C ASP A 900 35.76 9.14 9.11
N ARG A 901 35.92 8.66 10.36
CA ARG A 901 37.20 8.64 11.08
C ARG A 901 38.23 7.66 10.51
N TYR A 902 37.79 6.51 9.99
CA TYR A 902 38.67 5.46 9.46
C TYR A 902 38.59 5.30 7.94
N PHE A 903 37.81 6.16 7.27
CA PHE A 903 37.47 6.07 5.85
C PHE A 903 36.91 4.69 5.44
N ALA A 904 36.41 3.92 6.40
CA ALA A 904 35.96 2.54 6.25
C ALA A 904 34.71 2.33 7.12
N ASN A 905 33.82 1.42 6.73
CA ASN A 905 32.56 1.21 7.45
C ASN A 905 32.65 0.09 8.47
N ILE A 906 32.33 0.37 9.72
CA ILE A 906 32.26 -0.67 10.75
C ILE A 906 31.09 -1.61 10.47
N GLN A 907 31.36 -2.91 10.57
CA GLN A 907 30.42 -4.00 10.34
C GLN A 907 29.88 -4.53 11.68
N LYS A 908 28.83 -5.36 11.62
CA LYS A 908 28.18 -5.93 12.81
C LYS A 908 29.11 -6.74 13.70
N ASP A 909 30.13 -7.37 13.11
CA ASP A 909 31.15 -8.17 13.79
C ASP A 909 32.35 -7.34 14.27
N GLY A 910 32.29 -6.00 14.15
CA GLY A 910 33.37 -5.09 14.53
C GLY A 910 34.49 -4.97 13.50
N THR A 911 34.44 -5.71 12.39
CA THR A 911 35.37 -5.53 11.25
C THR A 911 34.99 -4.31 10.42
N TYR A 912 35.80 -3.97 9.42
CA TYR A 912 35.61 -2.82 8.55
C TYR A 912 35.45 -3.25 7.09
N SER A 913 34.67 -2.48 6.34
CA SER A 913 34.62 -2.58 4.88
C SER A 913 35.23 -1.35 4.20
N ILE A 914 35.90 -1.61 3.08
CA ILE A 914 36.72 -0.66 2.33
C ILE A 914 36.22 -0.63 0.90
N VAL A 915 35.89 0.56 0.40
CA VAL A 915 35.45 0.76 -0.99
C VAL A 915 36.40 1.75 -1.64
N PRO A 916 37.37 1.30 -2.45
CA PRO A 916 38.17 2.21 -3.27
C PRO A 916 37.27 2.97 -4.25
N ARG A 917 37.66 4.19 -4.57
CA ARG A 917 36.94 5.04 -5.53
C ARG A 917 37.20 4.53 -6.95
N MET A 918 36.11 4.31 -7.69
CA MET A 918 36.14 4.00 -9.12
C MET A 918 35.17 4.97 -9.80
N ALA A 919 35.68 6.08 -10.31
CA ALA A 919 34.84 7.12 -10.90
C ALA A 919 34.11 6.58 -12.13
N ALA A 920 32.80 6.80 -12.22
CA ALA A 920 31.95 6.23 -13.28
C ALA A 920 32.04 4.69 -13.40
N GLY A 921 32.55 4.01 -12.38
CA GLY A 921 32.79 2.57 -12.39
C GLY A 921 34.00 2.10 -13.21
N GLU A 922 34.90 3.01 -13.61
CA GLU A 922 36.08 2.66 -14.38
C GLU A 922 37.19 2.05 -13.51
N VAL A 923 37.85 1.01 -14.03
CA VAL A 923 39.00 0.35 -13.40
C VAL A 923 39.92 -0.22 -14.47
N THR A 924 41.23 -0.08 -14.28
CA THR A 924 42.24 -0.69 -15.16
C THR A 924 42.42 -2.17 -14.85
N ALA A 925 43.00 -2.93 -15.78
CA ALA A 925 43.31 -4.34 -15.55
C ALA A 925 44.23 -4.51 -14.32
N ASP A 926 45.29 -3.68 -14.22
CA ASP A 926 46.21 -3.70 -13.08
C ASP A 926 45.51 -3.32 -11.76
N GLY A 927 44.62 -2.34 -11.78
CA GLY A 927 43.83 -1.96 -10.61
C GLY A 927 42.89 -3.09 -10.15
N LEU A 928 42.28 -3.81 -11.09
CA LEU A 928 41.43 -4.96 -10.77
C LEU A 928 42.25 -6.13 -10.19
N ILE A 929 43.44 -6.38 -10.74
CA ILE A 929 44.40 -7.36 -10.20
C ILE A 929 44.83 -6.97 -8.79
N ALA A 930 45.17 -5.69 -8.55
CA ALA A 930 45.57 -5.19 -7.24
C ALA A 930 44.45 -5.37 -6.20
N ILE A 931 43.21 -5.00 -6.52
CA ILE A 931 42.04 -5.24 -5.66
C ILE A 931 41.91 -6.75 -5.36
N GLY A 932 42.04 -7.61 -6.36
CA GLY A 932 41.96 -9.07 -6.19
C GLY A 932 43.07 -9.64 -5.29
N GLN A 933 44.31 -9.14 -5.44
CA GLN A 933 45.45 -9.53 -4.62
C GLN A 933 45.28 -9.08 -3.17
N ILE A 934 44.84 -7.85 -2.94
CA ILE A 934 44.55 -7.30 -1.61
C ILE A 934 43.43 -8.12 -0.96
N ALA A 935 42.32 -8.33 -1.66
CA ALA A 935 41.21 -9.14 -1.16
C ALA A 935 41.66 -10.56 -0.77
N LYS A 936 42.48 -11.20 -1.61
CA LYS A 936 43.03 -12.53 -1.33
C LYS A 936 43.99 -12.53 -0.14
N ARG A 937 44.90 -11.55 -0.05
CA ARG A 937 45.93 -11.46 1.01
C ARG A 937 45.30 -11.26 2.39
N TYR A 938 44.27 -10.43 2.48
CA TYR A 938 43.60 -10.11 3.74
C TYR A 938 42.31 -10.93 3.96
N GLN A 939 42.01 -11.90 3.09
CA GLN A 939 40.80 -12.73 3.12
C GLN A 939 39.50 -11.91 3.17
N LEU A 940 39.45 -10.82 2.38
CA LEU A 940 38.32 -9.92 2.33
C LEU A 940 37.24 -10.46 1.39
N TYR A 941 35.99 -10.42 1.83
CA TYR A 941 34.85 -10.72 0.95
C TYR A 941 34.60 -9.54 0.02
N SER A 942 34.58 -9.78 -1.30
CA SER A 942 34.43 -8.74 -2.32
C SER A 942 33.02 -8.72 -2.90
N LYS A 943 32.38 -7.55 -2.98
CA LYS A 943 31.04 -7.39 -3.58
C LYS A 943 30.95 -6.20 -4.50
N ILE A 944 30.40 -6.39 -5.70
CA ILE A 944 30.10 -5.28 -6.61
C ILE A 944 28.87 -4.53 -6.09
N THR A 945 28.99 -3.21 -5.98
CA THR A 945 27.93 -2.34 -5.45
C THR A 945 27.11 -1.73 -6.58
N GLY A 946 25.88 -1.33 -6.25
CA GLY A 946 25.02 -0.57 -7.17
C GLY A 946 25.55 0.82 -7.56
N GLY A 947 26.69 1.26 -7.01
CA GLY A 947 27.43 2.46 -7.44
C GLY A 947 28.58 2.16 -8.40
N GLN A 948 28.62 0.94 -8.97
CA GLN A 948 29.68 0.47 -9.87
C GLN A 948 31.07 0.44 -9.23
N ARG A 949 31.14 0.01 -7.97
CA ARG A 949 32.41 -0.15 -7.23
C ARG A 949 32.55 -1.51 -6.61
N ILE A 950 33.76 -1.88 -6.21
CA ILE A 950 34.06 -3.11 -5.47
C ILE A 950 34.19 -2.78 -3.98
N ASP A 951 33.40 -3.46 -3.16
CA ASP A 951 33.41 -3.34 -1.70
C ASP A 951 34.15 -4.54 -1.09
N LEU A 952 35.09 -4.28 -0.18
CA LEU A 952 35.97 -5.26 0.46
C LEU A 952 35.63 -5.35 1.95
N PHE A 953 35.01 -6.44 2.38
CA PHE A 953 34.54 -6.65 3.77
C PHE A 953 35.49 -7.52 4.58
N GLY A 954 35.58 -7.26 5.89
CA GLY A 954 36.28 -8.12 6.85
C GLY A 954 37.66 -7.64 7.27
N ALA A 955 38.03 -6.39 6.96
CA ALA A 955 39.31 -5.82 7.35
C ALA A 955 39.32 -5.48 8.85
N ARG A 956 40.40 -5.80 9.56
CA ARG A 956 40.58 -5.38 10.95
C ARG A 956 41.12 -3.95 11.02
N LEU A 957 40.88 -3.27 12.14
CA LEU A 957 41.24 -1.86 12.31
C LEU A 957 42.73 -1.59 12.07
N GLU A 958 43.60 -2.46 12.60
CA GLU A 958 45.05 -2.36 12.46
C GLU A 958 45.55 -2.64 11.03
N GLN A 959 44.73 -3.29 10.19
CA GLN A 959 45.07 -3.59 8.79
C GLN A 959 44.71 -2.44 7.85
N LEU A 960 43.80 -1.54 8.25
CA LEU A 960 43.31 -0.45 7.40
C LEU A 960 44.43 0.42 6.80
N PRO A 961 45.48 0.83 7.56
CA PRO A 961 46.54 1.66 7.00
C PRO A 961 47.31 0.94 5.86
N GLU A 962 47.63 -0.35 6.04
CA GLU A 962 48.37 -1.11 5.03
C GLU A 962 47.52 -1.39 3.79
N ILE A 963 46.22 -1.69 3.98
CA ILE A 963 45.28 -1.88 2.86
C ILE A 963 45.10 -0.59 2.07
N TRP A 964 44.91 0.55 2.74
CA TRP A 964 44.78 1.84 2.07
C TRP A 964 46.06 2.23 1.33
N GLN A 965 47.24 1.97 1.90
CA GLN A 965 48.51 2.24 1.22
C GLN A 965 48.62 1.44 -0.09
N GLN A 966 48.32 0.13 -0.05
CA GLN A 966 48.37 -0.71 -1.27
C GLN A 966 47.34 -0.29 -2.33
N LEU A 967 46.14 0.14 -1.91
CA LEU A 967 45.14 0.68 -2.83
C LEU A 967 45.61 2.01 -3.46
N ILE A 968 46.23 2.89 -2.68
CA ILE A 968 46.79 4.16 -3.17
C ILE A 968 47.95 3.93 -4.13
N ASP A 969 48.86 3.00 -3.81
CA ASP A 969 49.98 2.63 -4.68
C ASP A 969 49.48 2.04 -6.02
N ALA A 970 48.31 1.39 -6.02
CA ALA A 970 47.61 0.92 -7.20
C ALA A 970 46.77 2.00 -7.92
N GLY A 971 46.81 3.25 -7.45
CA GLY A 971 46.16 4.40 -8.08
C GLY A 971 44.74 4.70 -7.61
N PHE A 972 44.25 4.05 -6.55
CA PHE A 972 42.91 4.30 -5.99
C PHE A 972 42.90 5.44 -4.94
N GLU A 973 41.77 6.13 -4.85
CA GLU A 973 41.46 7.07 -3.76
C GLU A 973 40.44 6.45 -2.79
N THR A 974 40.23 7.06 -1.62
CA THR A 974 39.09 6.70 -0.76
C THR A 974 37.76 6.97 -1.47
N GLY A 975 36.88 5.98 -1.51
CA GLY A 975 35.57 6.11 -2.15
C GLY A 975 34.57 6.96 -1.38
N HIS A 976 34.87 7.36 -0.13
CA HIS A 976 33.89 7.97 0.79
C HIS A 976 32.54 7.24 0.80
N ALA A 977 32.54 5.92 0.55
CA ALA A 977 31.32 5.14 0.27
C ALA A 977 30.33 5.09 1.44
N TYR A 978 30.77 5.56 2.61
CA TYR A 978 30.02 5.53 3.85
C TYR A 978 29.95 6.87 4.55
N GLY A 979 30.68 7.88 4.05
CA GLY A 979 30.56 9.24 4.53
C GLY A 979 29.17 9.82 4.22
N LYS A 980 28.76 10.80 5.02
CA LYS A 980 27.63 11.69 4.69
C LYS A 980 28.08 12.71 3.65
N SER A 981 28.37 12.22 2.45
CA SER A 981 28.94 12.98 1.33
C SER A 981 28.41 12.47 0.00
N LEU A 982 28.84 13.08 -1.11
CA LEU A 982 28.76 12.43 -2.42
C LEU A 982 29.49 11.09 -2.36
N ARG A 983 28.74 10.01 -2.56
CA ARG A 983 29.24 8.63 -2.47
C ARG A 983 29.65 8.05 -3.80
N THR A 984 28.95 8.36 -4.89
CA THR A 984 29.20 7.78 -6.23
C THR A 984 28.44 8.57 -7.29
N VAL A 985 28.99 8.59 -8.51
CA VAL A 985 28.26 8.96 -9.73
C VAL A 985 28.19 7.72 -10.63
N LYS A 986 27.02 7.08 -10.70
CA LYS A 986 26.80 5.91 -11.55
C LYS A 986 26.64 6.35 -13.00
N SER A 987 27.26 5.66 -13.96
CA SER A 987 27.11 5.95 -15.39
C SER A 987 26.72 4.71 -16.18
N CYS A 988 26.19 4.89 -17.38
CA CYS A 988 26.26 3.85 -18.39
C CYS A 988 27.47 4.09 -19.29
N VAL A 989 27.81 3.10 -20.13
CA VAL A 989 28.98 3.17 -21.02
C VAL A 989 28.88 4.23 -22.14
N GLY A 990 27.75 4.94 -22.23
CA GLY A 990 27.57 6.13 -23.09
C GLY A 990 27.64 5.84 -24.59
N SER A 991 27.74 6.91 -25.39
CA SER A 991 27.91 6.84 -26.85
C SER A 991 29.23 6.16 -27.28
N THR A 992 30.18 6.02 -26.37
CA THR A 992 31.48 5.38 -26.63
C THR A 992 31.34 3.89 -26.93
N TRP A 993 30.40 3.19 -26.25
CA TRP A 993 30.25 1.73 -26.38
C TRP A 993 28.81 1.26 -26.58
N CYS A 994 27.81 2.01 -26.11
CA CYS A 994 26.41 1.59 -26.21
C CYS A 994 25.84 1.96 -27.58
N ARG A 995 25.23 0.97 -28.26
CA ARG A 995 24.47 1.19 -29.52
C ARG A 995 23.44 2.32 -29.43
N TYR A 996 22.86 2.53 -28.25
CA TYR A 996 21.83 3.54 -28.01
C TYR A 996 22.35 4.82 -27.35
N GLY A 997 23.66 4.89 -27.07
CA GLY A 997 24.26 6.05 -26.41
C GLY A 997 24.23 7.27 -27.33
N VAL A 998 23.62 8.35 -26.85
CA VAL A 998 23.48 9.63 -27.55
C VAL A 998 24.62 10.57 -27.22
N GLN A 999 25.08 10.58 -25.96
CA GLN A 999 26.20 11.42 -25.49
C GLN A 999 27.16 10.62 -24.59
N ASP A 1000 28.32 11.23 -24.31
CA ASP A 1000 29.34 10.68 -23.41
C ASP A 1000 28.93 10.82 -21.94
N SER A 1001 28.18 9.83 -21.45
CA SER A 1001 27.80 9.77 -20.03
C SER A 1001 28.95 9.41 -19.10
N THR A 1002 29.93 8.64 -19.58
CA THR A 1002 31.05 8.19 -18.76
C THR A 1002 31.96 9.37 -18.44
N GLY A 1003 32.36 10.14 -19.45
CA GLY A 1003 33.18 11.33 -19.26
C GLY A 1003 32.51 12.37 -18.35
N LEU A 1004 31.21 12.63 -18.53
CA LEU A 1004 30.50 13.54 -17.63
C LEU A 1004 30.43 12.99 -16.20
N ALA A 1005 30.17 11.70 -16.02
CA ALA A 1005 30.14 11.10 -14.68
C ALA A 1005 31.50 11.22 -13.97
N VAL A 1006 32.62 11.02 -14.69
CA VAL A 1006 33.97 11.25 -14.16
C VAL A 1006 34.18 12.71 -13.75
N ILE A 1007 33.74 13.67 -14.58
CA ILE A 1007 33.84 15.11 -14.27
C ILE A 1007 33.04 15.45 -13.01
N LEU A 1008 31.78 15.01 -12.93
CA LEU A 1008 30.91 15.29 -11.78
C LEU A 1008 31.46 14.65 -10.51
N GLU A 1009 31.88 13.39 -10.60
CA GLU A 1009 32.45 12.67 -9.47
C GLU A 1009 33.71 13.37 -8.98
N ASN A 1010 34.62 13.82 -9.85
CA ASN A 1010 35.83 14.53 -9.46
C ASN A 1010 35.60 15.96 -8.98
N ARG A 1011 34.62 16.65 -9.55
CA ARG A 1011 34.26 18.02 -9.14
C ARG A 1011 33.65 18.06 -7.75
N TYR A 1012 32.80 17.08 -7.42
CA TYR A 1012 32.04 17.05 -6.18
C TYR A 1012 32.55 16.00 -5.18
N LYS A 1013 33.72 15.38 -5.43
CA LYS A 1013 34.33 14.48 -4.45
C LYS A 1013 34.57 15.21 -3.13
N GLY A 1014 34.15 14.56 -2.04
CA GLY A 1014 34.22 15.17 -0.71
C GLY A 1014 33.13 16.19 -0.39
N LEU A 1015 32.16 16.46 -1.28
CA LEU A 1015 31.00 17.31 -0.96
C LEU A 1015 30.21 16.70 0.20
N ARG A 1016 30.17 17.39 1.34
CA ARG A 1016 29.49 16.93 2.57
C ARG A 1016 28.05 17.41 2.66
N ALA A 1017 27.19 16.54 3.18
CA ALA A 1017 25.78 16.81 3.39
C ALA A 1017 25.28 16.10 4.66
N PRO A 1018 24.08 16.41 5.18
CA PRO A 1018 23.53 15.73 6.36
C PRO A 1018 23.24 14.24 6.14
N HIS A 1019 23.23 13.80 4.88
CA HIS A 1019 22.98 12.43 4.44
C HIS A 1019 23.87 12.11 3.23
N LYS A 1020 23.87 10.84 2.81
CA LYS A 1020 24.59 10.39 1.62
C LYS A 1020 23.97 10.95 0.34
N ILE A 1021 24.80 11.45 -0.56
CA ILE A 1021 24.38 11.90 -1.90
C ILE A 1021 24.88 10.87 -2.92
N LYS A 1022 24.06 10.54 -3.90
CA LYS A 1022 24.40 9.75 -5.08
C LYS A 1022 23.98 10.52 -6.31
N MET A 1023 24.79 10.48 -7.35
CA MET A 1023 24.41 11.02 -8.65
C MET A 1023 24.43 9.92 -9.70
N ALA A 1024 23.82 10.18 -10.85
CA ALA A 1024 23.99 9.31 -12.00
C ALA A 1024 23.86 10.05 -13.33
N VAL A 1025 24.53 9.54 -14.35
CA VAL A 1025 24.53 10.07 -15.71
C VAL A 1025 24.20 8.96 -16.69
N SER A 1026 23.07 9.08 -17.38
CA SER A 1026 22.67 8.16 -18.45
C SER A 1026 22.95 8.78 -19.81
N GLY A 1027 23.58 8.01 -20.70
CA GLY A 1027 23.93 8.44 -22.05
C GLY A 1027 22.77 8.38 -23.04
N CYS A 1028 21.58 7.96 -22.61
CA CYS A 1028 20.33 8.03 -23.38
C CYS A 1028 19.12 7.92 -22.44
N THR A 1029 17.93 8.10 -23.01
CA THR A 1029 16.64 8.01 -22.30
C THR A 1029 16.28 6.62 -21.78
N ARG A 1030 17.02 5.56 -22.18
CA ARG A 1030 16.86 4.20 -21.61
C ARG A 1030 17.36 4.09 -20.16
N GLU A 1031 18.07 5.11 -19.68
CA GLU A 1031 18.33 5.31 -18.25
C GLU A 1031 19.05 4.15 -17.54
N CYS A 1032 19.98 3.46 -18.22
CA CYS A 1032 20.71 2.33 -17.61
C CYS A 1032 21.51 2.69 -16.34
N ALA A 1033 21.80 3.99 -16.11
CA ALA A 1033 22.45 4.47 -14.89
C ALA A 1033 21.46 4.73 -13.73
N GLU A 1034 20.16 4.57 -13.95
CA GLU A 1034 19.08 4.88 -13.00
C GLU A 1034 19.14 6.33 -12.50
N ALA A 1035 19.41 7.28 -13.41
CA ALA A 1035 19.55 8.71 -13.13
C ALA A 1035 18.41 9.31 -12.29
N GLN A 1036 17.16 8.94 -12.55
CA GLN A 1036 15.97 9.43 -11.86
C GLN A 1036 15.83 8.89 -10.43
N SER A 1037 16.53 7.81 -10.11
CA SER A 1037 16.56 7.20 -8.77
C SER A 1037 17.63 7.78 -7.84
N LYS A 1038 18.50 8.66 -8.35
CA LYS A 1038 19.61 9.25 -7.58
C LYS A 1038 19.25 10.66 -7.11
N ASP A 1039 20.00 11.16 -6.13
CA ASP A 1039 19.81 12.51 -5.59
C ASP A 1039 20.13 13.62 -6.60
N VAL A 1040 20.89 13.32 -7.65
CA VAL A 1040 21.00 14.14 -8.86
C VAL A 1040 21.14 13.23 -10.07
N GLY A 1041 20.22 13.36 -11.03
CA GLY A 1041 20.27 12.61 -12.29
C GLY A 1041 20.56 13.51 -13.47
N VAL A 1042 21.35 13.02 -14.43
CA VAL A 1042 21.53 13.64 -15.74
C VAL A 1042 21.21 12.60 -16.80
N ILE A 1043 20.40 12.97 -17.79
CA ILE A 1043 20.05 12.11 -18.92
C ILE A 1043 20.41 12.84 -20.20
N ALA A 1044 21.14 12.15 -21.08
CA ALA A 1044 21.45 12.65 -22.41
C ALA A 1044 20.24 12.51 -23.34
N THR A 1045 19.96 13.61 -24.05
CA THR A 1045 19.01 13.71 -25.15
C THR A 1045 19.75 14.07 -26.45
N ASP A 1046 19.02 14.06 -27.55
CA ASP A 1046 19.47 14.57 -28.84
C ASP A 1046 19.83 16.07 -28.80
N LYS A 1047 19.27 16.82 -27.85
CA LYS A 1047 19.52 18.25 -27.64
C LYS A 1047 20.66 18.56 -26.66
N GLY A 1048 21.22 17.56 -25.98
CA GLY A 1048 22.33 17.72 -25.04
C GLY A 1048 22.16 16.92 -23.74
N LEU A 1049 22.76 17.38 -22.65
CA LEU A 1049 22.68 16.72 -21.34
C LEU A 1049 21.72 17.50 -20.43
N GLU A 1050 20.62 16.87 -20.03
CA GLU A 1050 19.56 17.52 -19.24
C GLU A 1050 19.54 17.00 -17.79
N PRO A 1051 19.52 17.89 -16.78
CA PRO A 1051 19.30 17.48 -15.40
C PRO A 1051 17.83 17.06 -15.20
N VAL A 1052 17.60 15.92 -14.54
CA VAL A 1052 16.26 15.42 -14.24
C VAL A 1052 15.89 15.65 -12.78
N PRO A 1053 14.64 16.09 -12.47
CA PRO A 1053 14.20 16.32 -11.11
C PRO A 1053 14.06 15.02 -10.30
N VAL A 1054 14.55 15.05 -9.06
CA VAL A 1054 14.51 13.93 -8.12
C VAL A 1054 13.09 13.71 -7.60
N ARG A 1055 12.53 12.50 -7.76
CA ARG A 1055 11.32 12.08 -7.02
C ARG A 1055 11.71 11.73 -5.58
N GLN A 1056 11.51 12.64 -4.62
CA GLN A 1056 11.66 12.31 -3.19
C GLN A 1056 10.62 11.25 -2.78
N ARG A 1057 11.04 9.99 -2.61
CA ARG A 1057 10.27 9.03 -1.79
C ARG A 1057 10.44 9.43 -0.33
N ARG A 1058 9.34 9.82 0.34
CA ARG A 1058 9.29 9.96 1.80
C ARG A 1058 9.54 8.57 2.41
N HIS A 1059 10.65 8.41 3.11
CA HIS A 1059 10.83 7.32 4.07
C HIS A 1059 10.13 7.74 5.37
N GLU A 1060 8.89 7.28 5.58
CA GLU A 1060 8.26 7.28 6.90
C GLU A 1060 8.86 6.12 7.71
N ALA A 1061 9.70 6.46 8.69
CA ALA A 1061 10.09 5.55 9.74
C ALA A 1061 8.95 5.53 10.78
N ALA A 1062 8.27 4.39 10.92
CA ALA A 1062 7.29 4.18 11.99
C ALA A 1062 8.01 4.19 13.36
N PRO A 1063 7.59 5.03 14.33
CA PRO A 1063 7.96 4.84 15.73
C PRO A 1063 7.07 3.76 16.35
N ARG A 1064 7.68 2.90 17.16
CA ARG A 1064 7.03 1.86 17.96
C ARG A 1064 6.05 2.49 18.95
N GLY A 1065 4.89 1.85 19.10
CA GLY A 1065 3.78 2.33 19.93
C GLY A 1065 4.10 2.47 21.41
N SER A 1066 3.64 3.56 22.00
CA SER A 1066 3.35 3.68 23.42
C SER A 1066 1.84 3.53 23.64
N VAL A 1067 1.50 2.57 24.49
CA VAL A 1067 0.14 2.27 24.95
C VAL A 1067 -0.30 3.39 25.89
N CYS A 1068 -1.37 4.12 25.56
CA CYS A 1068 -2.03 5.01 26.52
C CYS A 1068 -3.18 4.24 27.17
N GLN A 1069 -2.97 3.80 28.40
CA GLN A 1069 -3.99 3.21 29.25
C GLN A 1069 -5.03 4.28 29.61
N ARG A 1070 -6.30 4.00 29.29
CA ARG A 1070 -7.44 4.77 29.83
C ARG A 1070 -7.57 4.46 31.32
N SER A 1071 -7.60 5.51 32.14
CA SER A 1071 -8.12 5.44 33.50
C SER A 1071 -9.13 6.57 33.71
N ARG A 1072 -10.39 6.12 33.83
CA ARG A 1072 -11.62 6.81 34.28
C ARG A 1072 -12.19 7.91 33.39
#